data_AF-A0A0V0S038-F1
#
_entry.id   AF-A0A0V0S038-F1
#
_cell.length_a   1.000
_cell.length_b   1.000
_cell.length_c   1.000
_cell.angle_alpha   90.00
_cell.angle_beta   90.00
_cell.angle_gamma   90.00
#
_symmetry.space_group_name_H-M   'P 1'
#
loop_
_entity.id
_entity.type
_entity.pdbx_description
1 polymer ?
#
loop_
_entity_poly.entity_id
_entity_poly.type
_entity_poly.pdbx_seq_one_letter_code
_entity_poly.pdbx_strand_id
1 'polypeptide(L)'
;MAHVSLKRNTFILSFFNVMLFNIIPQRAYTIYATIPLSVSRTPDMGFSVCFKRKNVKKVIIFKNQRFVSIVGASCQFELSGRVGRIDEALQSMDKQNGSSKKSQKDFNNSNKRNTRIGVCTDPNCTLKIGDIVWARLTTRSVWWPGVVVDPRTCGYDLNESVWVYWIGDQRISDVLPENTVSIMDNFEGRYRIRGSANYHKSVEEALKLFFEQNGIPLPTNVVTAALNGFTGKLREDIHYALRRNTHKILPIYIRQRLSEINSQVSLESAQMKTLNHQLPSEYSTNSPTATTTSSFSEDFLKRYVSDSVSKYNCLLCSSGNHLLLDHPYFDGKICEICLTGYKEGYHVVDDDGKKDPWYCFICAMEKLGPLNPQSDWKKRLSSLFNNENVRDDIDLTLFPNEKQPIRVLSLFDGIATGKIALDELGINIEIYYSCEIDQEALLVTKVNHENQIVYLGDVRGITREKLEEISPIDLLIGGSPCNDVSIANPKRRGLYDPEGTGILFFEYFRILQNLLCINSKLNRNLFWLFENVASMRDCYKTVIDRFLGRPPALYDSRFFSAQNRARYFWGNIPGMYRTDFIVEEDKAPVLDDILTPNCGRKSKMSKVRTITTRTNSLKQGRTFSLCPIEMDGRPDTLWITEIEKLFGLPSHYTDVGGLPPAKRQKLIGQGWTVSVVKHILRPLQQLFERTNA
;
A
#
# COMPACT_ATOMS: atom_id res chain seq x y z
N MET A 1 -43.91 21.63 -54.13
CA MET A 1 -45.03 20.74 -53.77
C MET A 1 -44.50 19.61 -52.89
N ALA A 2 -45.28 19.25 -51.87
CA ALA A 2 -45.13 18.17 -50.89
C ALA A 2 -44.28 16.94 -51.32
N HIS A 3 -43.34 16.41 -50.53
CA HIS A 3 -43.44 15.64 -49.26
C HIS A 3 -43.39 14.09 -49.50
N VAL A 4 -42.66 13.39 -48.61
CA VAL A 4 -42.74 11.93 -48.26
C VAL A 4 -41.93 10.96 -49.17
N SER A 5 -41.23 9.90 -48.75
CA SER A 5 -40.64 9.39 -47.49
C SER A 5 -40.00 8.00 -47.76
N LEU A 6 -39.05 7.56 -46.91
CA LEU A 6 -38.60 6.16 -46.63
C LEU A 6 -37.87 5.42 -47.79
N LYS A 7 -36.69 4.78 -47.65
CA LYS A 7 -36.20 3.85 -46.62
C LYS A 7 -34.75 3.36 -46.95
N ARG A 8 -33.94 3.19 -45.90
CA ARG A 8 -32.88 2.16 -45.63
C ARG A 8 -31.69 1.93 -46.61
N ASN A 9 -30.52 2.30 -46.08
CA ASN A 9 -29.27 1.52 -45.90
C ASN A 9 -28.88 0.48 -46.95
N THR A 10 -27.72 0.67 -47.60
CA THR A 10 -26.52 -0.22 -47.55
C THR A 10 -25.34 0.48 -48.26
N PHE A 11 -24.20 0.70 -47.61
CA PHE A 11 -22.90 1.03 -48.23
C PHE A 11 -21.82 0.39 -47.32
N ILE A 12 -21.22 -0.76 -47.64
CA ILE A 12 -20.13 -1.04 -48.60
C ILE A 12 -18.90 -0.15 -48.37
N LEU A 13 -17.90 -0.76 -47.71
CA LEU A 13 -16.51 -0.31 -47.58
C LEU A 13 -15.69 -0.87 -48.76
N SER A 14 -15.03 0.02 -49.52
CA SER A 14 -13.94 -0.25 -50.47
C SER A 14 -12.65 0.38 -49.89
N PHE A 15 -11.60 -0.39 -49.58
CA PHE A 15 -10.54 -0.99 -50.41
C PHE A 15 -9.30 -0.08 -50.68
N PHE A 16 -8.17 -0.49 -50.06
CA PHE A 16 -6.79 -0.68 -50.58
C PHE A 16 -5.78 0.46 -50.86
N ASN A 17 -4.61 0.37 -50.19
CA ASN A 17 -3.26 -0.02 -50.71
C ASN A 17 -2.20 0.37 -49.64
N VAL A 18 -1.38 -0.48 -49.01
CA VAL A 18 -0.38 -1.50 -49.40
C VAL A 18 0.80 -0.99 -50.23
N MET A 19 1.97 -0.91 -49.57
CA MET A 19 3.28 -1.21 -50.15
C MET A 19 4.16 -1.80 -49.03
N LEU A 20 4.72 -2.98 -49.32
CA LEU A 20 5.50 -3.90 -48.48
C LEU A 20 6.93 -3.97 -49.02
N PHE A 21 7.93 -4.19 -48.17
CA PHE A 21 9.07 -5.14 -48.31
C PHE A 21 9.99 -4.94 -47.08
N ASN A 22 9.85 -5.74 -46.01
CA ASN A 22 10.55 -7.00 -45.68
C ASN A 22 12.06 -6.88 -45.39
N ILE A 23 12.46 -7.23 -44.16
CA ILE A 23 13.33 -8.38 -43.80
C ILE A 23 13.21 -8.62 -42.27
N ILE A 24 12.93 -9.86 -41.88
CA ILE A 24 12.86 -10.41 -40.50
C ILE A 24 14.00 -11.44 -40.35
N PRO A 25 14.48 -11.79 -39.12
CA PRO A 25 13.96 -12.99 -38.43
C PRO A 25 13.76 -12.77 -36.91
N GLN A 26 12.53 -12.93 -36.41
CA GLN A 26 11.97 -14.05 -35.63
C GLN A 26 12.60 -14.30 -34.24
N ARG A 27 11.80 -14.01 -33.19
CA ARG A 27 11.25 -15.03 -32.27
C ARG A 27 9.96 -14.50 -31.62
N ALA A 28 8.89 -15.26 -31.79
CA ALA A 28 7.52 -14.92 -31.43
C ALA A 28 7.10 -15.61 -30.12
N TYR A 29 6.24 -14.95 -29.35
CA TYR A 29 5.15 -15.60 -28.61
C TYR A 29 3.89 -14.72 -28.73
N THR A 30 2.87 -15.25 -29.40
CA THR A 30 1.57 -14.63 -29.62
C THR A 30 0.62 -15.01 -28.49
N ILE A 31 0.00 -14.02 -27.84
CA ILE A 31 -1.13 -14.21 -26.91
C ILE A 31 -2.41 -13.89 -27.69
N TYR A 32 -3.32 -14.87 -27.81
CA TYR A 32 -4.67 -14.65 -28.32
C TYR A 32 -5.53 -13.96 -27.25
N ALA A 33 -6.06 -12.78 -27.57
CA ALA A 33 -7.11 -12.12 -26.79
C ALA A 33 -8.46 -12.32 -27.49
N THR A 34 -9.34 -13.07 -26.86
CA THR A 34 -10.76 -13.17 -27.26
C THR A 34 -11.58 -12.26 -26.36
N ILE A 35 -12.22 -11.26 -26.97
CA ILE A 35 -13.17 -10.35 -26.32
C ILE A 35 -14.58 -10.95 -26.43
N PRO A 36 -15.37 -11.01 -25.34
CA PRO A 36 -16.82 -11.02 -25.46
C PRO A 36 -17.40 -9.65 -25.04
N LEU A 37 -18.04 -9.01 -26.01
CA LEU A 37 -18.99 -7.93 -25.82
C LEU A 37 -20.24 -8.47 -25.11
N SER A 38 -20.62 -7.88 -23.97
CA SER A 38 -22.03 -7.82 -23.57
C SER A 38 -22.31 -6.58 -22.74
N VAL A 39 -23.35 -5.86 -23.16
CA VAL A 39 -23.91 -4.65 -22.56
C VAL A 39 -25.14 -5.07 -21.75
N SER A 40 -25.22 -4.73 -20.47
CA SER A 40 -26.46 -4.22 -19.84
C SER A 40 -26.32 -3.87 -18.34
N ARG A 41 -26.63 -2.60 -18.05
CA ARG A 41 -27.41 -2.01 -16.94
C ARG A 41 -27.09 -2.38 -15.47
N THR A 42 -26.68 -1.35 -14.73
CA THR A 42 -26.74 -1.13 -13.25
C THR A 42 -28.19 -0.98 -12.73
N PRO A 43 -28.51 -0.85 -11.41
CA PRO A 43 -27.70 -0.63 -10.18
C PRO A 43 -28.02 -1.64 -9.04
N ASP A 44 -27.35 -1.78 -7.88
CA ASP A 44 -27.05 -0.86 -6.77
C ASP A 44 -25.97 -1.51 -5.86
N MET A 45 -25.05 -0.72 -5.28
CA MET A 45 -24.17 -1.19 -4.19
C MET A 45 -24.05 -0.12 -3.10
N GLY A 46 -24.61 -0.46 -1.93
CA GLY A 46 -24.43 0.26 -0.67
C GLY A 46 -23.07 -0.02 -0.02
N PHE A 47 -22.50 1.02 0.57
CA PHE A 47 -21.29 0.99 1.38
C PHE A 47 -21.64 0.71 2.85
N SER A 48 -20.96 -0.23 3.52
CA SER A 48 -20.94 -0.32 4.98
C SER A 48 -19.55 0.02 5.52
N VAL A 49 -19.50 1.09 6.32
CA VAL A 49 -18.33 1.61 7.05
C VAL A 49 -18.17 0.83 8.36
N CYS A 50 -16.96 0.38 8.71
CA CYS A 50 -16.67 -0.20 10.02
C CYS A 50 -15.63 0.63 10.78
N PHE A 51 -15.93 0.98 12.04
CA PHE A 51 -15.11 1.78 12.95
C PHE A 51 -14.10 0.89 13.69
N LYS A 52 -12.85 1.37 13.85
CA LYS A 52 -11.83 0.78 14.74
C LYS A 52 -12.25 0.91 16.22
N ARG A 53 -12.15 -0.17 17.00
CA ARG A 53 -11.98 -0.14 18.47
C ARG A 53 -10.82 -1.06 18.86
N LYS A 54 -10.06 -0.61 19.87
CA LYS A 54 -8.90 -1.28 20.50
C LYS A 54 -9.24 -2.73 20.91
N ASN A 55 -8.23 -3.60 20.76
CA ASN A 55 -8.15 -5.05 21.05
C ASN A 55 -8.64 -5.99 19.94
N VAL A 56 -7.73 -6.35 19.02
CA VAL A 56 -7.92 -7.45 18.06
C VAL A 56 -6.64 -8.31 18.02
N LYS A 57 -6.79 -9.61 18.33
CA LYS A 57 -5.77 -10.67 18.14
C LYS A 57 -5.56 -10.91 16.63
N LYS A 58 -4.38 -11.41 16.25
CA LYS A 58 -3.79 -11.52 14.91
C LYS A 58 -4.83 -11.69 13.78
N VAL A 59 -4.77 -10.77 12.81
CA VAL A 59 -5.42 -10.89 11.51
C VAL A 59 -4.28 -11.03 10.51
N ILE A 60 -4.06 -12.23 9.99
CA ILE A 60 -3.03 -12.42 8.96
C ILE A 60 -3.58 -11.87 7.64
N ILE A 61 -2.89 -10.87 7.08
CA ILE A 61 -3.25 -10.21 5.82
C ILE A 61 -2.05 -10.41 4.89
N PHE A 62 -2.20 -11.22 3.84
CA PHE A 62 -1.20 -11.31 2.77
C PHE A 62 -1.68 -10.58 1.51
N LYS A 63 -1.51 -9.26 1.54
CA LYS A 63 -0.83 -8.48 0.49
C LYS A 63 -0.16 -7.30 1.19
N ASN A 64 1.17 -7.30 1.15
CA ASN A 64 2.10 -6.25 1.60
C ASN A 64 1.92 -5.69 3.03
N GLN A 65 2.82 -6.14 3.91
CA GLN A 65 3.39 -5.47 5.10
C GLN A 65 2.57 -5.38 6.42
N ARG A 66 3.00 -6.28 7.34
CA ARG A 66 3.31 -6.23 8.81
C ARG A 66 2.33 -5.66 9.86
N PHE A 67 2.11 -6.45 10.92
CA PHE A 67 2.37 -6.10 12.34
C PHE A 67 2.54 -7.39 13.18
N VAL A 68 3.68 -7.56 13.88
CA VAL A 68 3.79 -8.43 15.06
C VAL A 68 4.28 -7.56 16.22
N SER A 69 3.41 -7.38 17.20
CA SER A 69 3.76 -6.96 18.55
C SER A 69 4.21 -8.20 19.31
N ILE A 70 5.45 -8.22 19.80
CA ILE A 70 5.91 -9.23 20.76
C ILE A 70 5.69 -8.66 22.17
N VAL A 71 4.70 -9.20 22.88
CA VAL A 71 4.73 -9.24 24.34
C VAL A 71 5.29 -10.61 24.69
N GLY A 72 6.37 -10.63 25.47
CA GLY A 72 7.19 -11.80 25.73
C GLY A 72 6.45 -12.95 26.41
N ALA A 73 6.72 -14.16 25.93
CA ALA A 73 6.77 -15.37 26.74
C ALA A 73 7.71 -16.35 26.03
N SER A 74 8.76 -16.73 26.74
CA SER A 74 9.76 -17.72 26.35
C SER A 74 9.15 -19.13 26.29
N CYS A 75 9.27 -19.82 25.15
CA CYS A 75 9.18 -21.28 25.08
C CYS A 75 10.22 -21.81 24.09
N GLN A 76 11.17 -22.60 24.58
CA GLN A 76 12.11 -23.40 23.79
C GLN A 76 11.35 -24.51 23.05
N PHE A 77 11.69 -24.78 21.79
CA PHE A 77 11.32 -26.04 21.12
C PHE A 77 12.44 -26.55 20.22
N GLU A 78 12.80 -27.82 20.44
CA GLU A 78 13.70 -28.63 19.64
C GLU A 78 13.08 -29.00 18.28
N LEU A 79 13.92 -29.00 17.24
CA LEU A 79 13.58 -29.47 15.90
C LEU A 79 13.74 -30.99 15.80
N SER A 80 12.63 -31.73 15.70
CA SER A 80 12.63 -33.06 15.08
C SER A 80 11.87 -33.00 13.75
N GLY A 81 12.60 -33.11 12.65
CA GLY A 81 12.04 -32.99 11.30
C GLY A 81 11.23 -34.21 10.83
N ARG A 82 10.28 -33.95 9.94
CA ARG A 82 9.97 -34.74 8.73
C ARG A 82 8.95 -33.99 7.88
N VAL A 83 9.42 -33.44 6.75
CA VAL A 83 8.58 -32.94 5.66
C VAL A 83 8.29 -34.13 4.75
N GLY A 84 7.02 -34.35 4.42
CA GLY A 84 6.55 -35.29 3.39
C GLY A 84 5.52 -36.29 3.90
N ARG A 85 4.40 -36.38 3.16
CA ARG A 85 3.27 -37.34 3.23
C ARG A 85 2.00 -36.88 3.95
N ILE A 86 1.22 -36.02 3.31
CA ILE A 86 -0.22 -35.89 3.59
C ILE A 86 -1.05 -36.05 2.30
N ASP A 87 -0.58 -35.51 1.17
CA ASP A 87 -1.30 -35.64 -0.12
C ASP A 87 -1.41 -37.09 -0.61
N GLU A 88 -0.40 -37.94 -0.33
CA GLU A 88 -0.45 -39.38 -0.62
C GLU A 88 -1.42 -40.15 0.30
N ALA A 89 -1.68 -39.66 1.52
CA ALA A 89 -2.58 -40.30 2.48
C ALA A 89 -4.06 -40.04 2.17
N LEU A 90 -4.38 -38.90 1.54
CA LEU A 90 -5.74 -38.58 1.10
C LEU A 90 -6.05 -39.15 -0.29
N GLN A 91 -5.07 -39.26 -1.18
CA GLN A 91 -5.23 -39.91 -2.49
C GLN A 91 -5.29 -41.45 -2.42
N SER A 92 -4.77 -42.07 -1.34
CA SER A 92 -4.83 -43.53 -1.16
C SER A 92 -6.16 -44.06 -0.63
N MET A 93 -7.07 -43.18 -0.15
CA MET A 93 -8.40 -43.60 0.33
C MET A 93 -9.39 -43.94 -0.81
N ASP A 94 -9.12 -43.56 -2.06
CA ASP A 94 -9.99 -43.86 -3.21
C ASP A 94 -9.68 -45.20 -3.92
N LYS A 95 -8.69 -45.98 -3.46
CA LYS A 95 -8.29 -47.26 -4.08
C LYS A 95 -8.66 -48.53 -3.30
N GLN A 96 -9.57 -48.46 -2.33
CA GLN A 96 -10.05 -49.63 -1.58
C GLN A 96 -11.57 -49.87 -1.65
N ASN A 97 -12.19 -49.62 -2.81
CA ASN A 97 -13.49 -50.22 -3.12
C ASN A 97 -13.32 -51.26 -4.23
N GLY A 98 -12.85 -52.44 -3.85
CA GLY A 98 -12.69 -53.58 -4.74
C GLY A 98 -12.43 -54.88 -3.97
N SER A 99 -13.50 -55.65 -3.79
CA SER A 99 -13.57 -57.08 -3.40
C SER A 99 -13.57 -57.49 -1.90
N SER A 100 -14.75 -57.98 -1.50
CA SER A 100 -15.02 -59.34 -0.97
C SER A 100 -14.34 -59.89 0.31
N LYS A 101 -15.15 -59.96 1.37
CA LYS A 101 -15.37 -61.05 2.37
C LYS A 101 -14.18 -61.65 3.17
N LYS A 102 -14.41 -61.61 4.50
CA LYS A 102 -14.37 -62.68 5.54
C LYS A 102 -13.30 -62.61 6.65
N SER A 103 -13.85 -62.87 7.85
CA SER A 103 -13.31 -63.40 9.11
C SER A 103 -12.44 -62.55 10.03
N GLN A 104 -13.00 -62.40 11.23
CA GLN A 104 -12.50 -61.88 12.49
C GLN A 104 -11.70 -62.97 13.22
N LYS A 105 -10.42 -62.74 13.53
CA LYS A 105 -9.78 -63.03 14.84
C LYS A 105 -8.26 -62.80 14.80
N ASP A 106 -7.78 -62.32 15.94
CA ASP A 106 -6.40 -62.36 16.45
C ASP A 106 -5.37 -61.43 15.79
N PHE A 107 -5.10 -60.28 16.44
CA PHE A 107 -3.78 -59.92 16.99
C PHE A 107 -3.88 -58.61 17.78
N ASN A 108 -4.09 -58.74 19.10
CA ASN A 108 -3.77 -57.69 20.06
C ASN A 108 -2.24 -57.59 20.18
N ASN A 109 -1.65 -56.57 19.55
CA ASN A 109 -0.59 -55.68 20.09
C ASN A 109 0.18 -55.01 18.94
N SER A 110 -0.29 -53.85 18.52
CA SER A 110 0.56 -52.73 18.12
C SER A 110 -0.34 -51.51 17.96
N ASN A 111 -0.51 -50.74 19.03
CA ASN A 111 -1.18 -49.43 18.97
C ASN A 111 -0.35 -48.49 18.06
N LYS A 112 -0.65 -48.55 16.77
CA LYS A 112 -0.19 -47.61 15.74
C LYS A 112 -0.78 -46.23 16.04
N ARG A 113 0.11 -45.26 16.20
CA ARG A 113 -0.15 -43.82 16.22
C ARG A 113 -0.92 -43.39 14.97
N ASN A 114 -2.24 -43.33 15.05
CA ASN A 114 -3.04 -42.48 14.17
C ASN A 114 -2.99 -41.05 14.74
N THR A 115 -1.98 -40.29 14.30
CA THR A 115 -1.88 -38.85 14.53
C THR A 115 -3.14 -38.16 13.99
N ARG A 116 -3.97 -37.63 14.88
CA ARG A 116 -5.22 -36.93 14.56
C ARG A 116 -4.93 -35.76 13.58
N ILE A 117 -5.60 -35.76 12.43
CA ILE A 117 -5.64 -34.61 11.51
C ILE A 117 -6.54 -33.55 12.16
N GLY A 118 -5.98 -32.75 13.09
CA GLY A 118 -6.67 -31.62 13.70
C GLY A 118 -6.53 -30.35 12.86
N VAL A 119 -7.50 -29.42 12.97
CA VAL A 119 -7.40 -28.06 12.37
C VAL A 119 -6.84 -27.03 13.35
N CYS A 120 -6.83 -27.36 14.64
CA CYS A 120 -6.23 -26.60 15.74
C CYS A 120 -5.90 -27.57 16.89
N THR A 121 -5.21 -27.08 17.93
CA THR A 121 -4.85 -27.83 19.13
C THR A 121 -5.95 -27.84 20.19
N ASP A 122 -7.00 -27.01 20.05
CA ASP A 122 -8.15 -27.01 20.96
C ASP A 122 -8.89 -28.36 20.90
N PRO A 123 -8.95 -29.12 22.01
CA PRO A 123 -9.63 -30.41 22.05
C PRO A 123 -11.15 -30.33 21.87
N ASN A 124 -11.75 -29.15 22.05
CA ASN A 124 -13.18 -28.92 21.89
C ASN A 124 -13.57 -28.50 20.46
N CYS A 125 -12.60 -28.29 19.57
CA CYS A 125 -12.88 -27.89 18.20
C CYS A 125 -13.43 -29.07 17.39
N THR A 126 -14.66 -28.92 16.90
CA THR A 126 -15.36 -29.93 16.10
C THR A 126 -15.19 -29.74 14.59
N LEU A 127 -14.50 -28.66 14.18
CA LEU A 127 -14.31 -28.28 12.78
C LEU A 127 -13.30 -29.19 12.06
N LYS A 128 -13.49 -29.34 10.75
CA LYS A 128 -12.64 -30.11 9.84
C LYS A 128 -12.19 -29.24 8.67
N ILE A 129 -11.09 -29.64 8.04
CA ILE A 129 -10.57 -28.99 6.83
C ILE A 129 -11.67 -29.01 5.77
N GLY A 130 -11.94 -27.85 5.18
CA GLY A 130 -12.99 -27.64 4.18
C GLY A 130 -14.36 -27.30 4.76
N ASP A 131 -14.53 -27.23 6.08
CA ASP A 131 -15.79 -26.76 6.67
C ASP A 131 -16.06 -25.31 6.24
N ILE A 132 -17.27 -25.07 5.73
CA ILE A 132 -17.76 -23.74 5.40
C ILE A 132 -18.34 -23.13 6.67
N VAL A 133 -17.81 -21.98 7.07
CA VAL A 133 -18.07 -21.38 8.38
C VAL A 133 -18.50 -19.92 8.28
N TRP A 134 -19.30 -19.49 9.24
CA TRP A 134 -19.33 -18.08 9.64
C TRP A 134 -18.14 -17.83 10.57
N ALA A 135 -17.28 -16.88 10.22
CA ALA A 135 -16.17 -16.47 11.06
C ALA A 135 -16.17 -14.96 11.28
N ARG A 136 -15.60 -14.51 12.39
CA ARG A 136 -15.36 -13.09 12.68
C ARG A 136 -14.06 -12.92 13.44
N LEU A 137 -13.33 -11.85 13.13
CA LEU A 137 -12.03 -11.60 13.78
C LEU A 137 -12.17 -11.14 15.25
N THR A 138 -13.31 -10.55 15.60
CA THR A 138 -13.61 -10.08 16.95
C THR A 138 -15.09 -10.21 17.26
N THR A 139 -15.47 -10.15 18.53
CA THR A 139 -16.88 -10.12 18.95
C THR A 139 -17.68 -8.92 18.43
N ARG A 140 -16.97 -7.85 18.00
CA ARG A 140 -17.56 -6.63 17.40
C ARG A 140 -17.52 -6.64 15.87
N SER A 141 -16.81 -7.59 15.27
CA SER A 141 -16.71 -7.75 13.83
C SER A 141 -17.97 -8.43 13.28
N VAL A 142 -18.28 -8.13 12.03
CA VAL A 142 -19.36 -8.77 11.29
C VAL A 142 -18.99 -10.21 10.95
N TRP A 143 -19.97 -11.11 10.99
CA TRP A 143 -19.83 -12.47 10.49
C TRP A 143 -19.62 -12.48 8.98
N TRP A 144 -18.55 -13.13 8.52
CA TRP A 144 -18.21 -13.28 7.11
C TRP A 144 -18.02 -14.77 6.77
N PRO A 145 -18.37 -15.23 5.56
CA PRO A 145 -18.20 -16.63 5.18
C PRO A 145 -16.73 -16.99 4.91
N GLY A 146 -16.30 -18.16 5.35
CA GLY A 146 -14.96 -18.67 5.09
C GLY A 146 -14.89 -20.19 5.01
N VAL A 147 -13.71 -20.69 4.66
CA VAL A 147 -13.38 -22.12 4.57
C VAL A 147 -12.28 -22.44 5.56
N VAL A 148 -12.46 -23.47 6.39
CA VAL A 148 -11.42 -23.95 7.30
C VAL A 148 -10.29 -24.60 6.50
N VAL A 149 -9.05 -24.15 6.72
CA VAL A 149 -7.87 -24.65 6.02
C VAL A 149 -6.85 -25.24 7.00
N ASP A 150 -5.96 -26.10 6.50
CA ASP A 150 -4.88 -26.65 7.31
C ASP A 150 -3.71 -25.65 7.35
N PRO A 151 -3.33 -25.10 8.53
CA PRO A 151 -2.21 -24.15 8.63
C PRO A 151 -0.90 -24.71 8.08
N ARG A 152 -0.70 -26.03 8.15
CA ARG A 152 0.53 -26.70 7.67
C ARG A 152 0.68 -26.63 6.17
N THR A 153 -0.42 -26.49 5.42
CA THR A 153 -0.39 -26.28 3.97
C THR A 153 0.11 -24.89 3.58
N CYS A 154 0.25 -23.98 4.54
CA CYS A 154 0.79 -22.63 4.40
C CYS A 154 2.12 -22.43 5.15
N GLY A 155 2.73 -23.50 5.69
CA GLY A 155 3.99 -23.43 6.44
C GLY A 155 3.86 -23.07 7.92
N TYR A 156 2.66 -23.21 8.52
CA TYR A 156 2.42 -22.91 9.94
C TYR A 156 2.07 -24.17 10.74
N ASP A 157 2.50 -24.20 12.00
CA ASP A 157 2.12 -25.25 12.95
C ASP A 157 0.69 -25.09 13.47
N LEU A 158 0.11 -26.19 13.96
CA LEU A 158 -1.17 -26.16 14.64
C LEU A 158 -1.07 -25.36 15.94
N ASN A 159 -2.05 -24.49 16.19
CA ASN A 159 -2.20 -23.75 17.44
C ASN A 159 -3.66 -23.81 17.90
N GLU A 160 -4.03 -23.10 18.97
CA GLU A 160 -5.40 -23.11 19.50
C GLU A 160 -6.42 -22.42 18.59
N SER A 161 -5.98 -21.71 17.54
CA SER A 161 -6.84 -20.99 16.61
C SER A 161 -7.13 -21.79 15.34
N VAL A 162 -8.30 -21.57 14.77
CA VAL A 162 -8.74 -22.18 13.52
C VAL A 162 -8.36 -21.27 12.36
N TRP A 163 -7.72 -21.81 11.33
CA TRP A 163 -7.32 -21.04 10.16
C TRP A 163 -8.46 -20.99 9.15
N VAL A 164 -8.85 -19.78 8.76
CA VAL A 164 -10.00 -19.52 7.90
C VAL A 164 -9.57 -18.76 6.65
N TYR A 165 -9.83 -19.34 5.48
CA TYR A 165 -9.75 -18.67 4.18
C TYR A 165 -11.06 -17.91 3.92
N TRP A 166 -10.98 -16.60 3.71
CA TRP A 166 -12.15 -15.73 3.53
C TRP A 166 -12.66 -15.76 2.08
N ILE A 167 -13.90 -16.22 1.89
CA ILE A 167 -14.55 -16.27 0.57
C ILE A 167 -14.83 -14.84 0.11
N GLY A 168 -14.47 -14.53 -1.14
CA GLY A 168 -14.57 -13.18 -1.72
C GLY A 168 -13.34 -12.28 -1.52
N ASP A 169 -12.54 -12.51 -0.47
CA ASP A 169 -11.37 -11.68 -0.14
C ASP A 169 -10.02 -12.38 -0.40
N GLN A 170 -10.02 -13.70 -0.57
CA GLN A 170 -8.83 -14.54 -0.84
C GLN A 170 -7.70 -14.43 0.21
N ARG A 171 -8.05 -13.98 1.42
CA ARG A 171 -7.16 -13.84 2.58
C ARG A 171 -7.30 -15.04 3.51
N ILE A 172 -6.32 -15.27 4.38
CA ILE A 172 -6.35 -16.32 5.39
C ILE A 172 -6.02 -15.70 6.74
N SER A 173 -6.77 -16.03 7.79
CA SER A 173 -6.50 -15.56 9.14
C SER A 173 -6.67 -16.68 10.16
N ASP A 174 -5.93 -16.60 11.26
CA ASP A 174 -6.21 -17.38 12.46
C ASP A 174 -7.39 -16.76 13.22
N VAL A 175 -8.39 -17.57 13.55
CA VAL A 175 -9.63 -17.14 14.20
C VAL A 175 -9.85 -18.02 15.42
N LEU A 176 -10.21 -17.41 16.55
CA LEU A 176 -10.52 -18.17 17.76
C LEU A 176 -11.73 -19.10 17.51
N PRO A 177 -11.72 -20.33 18.03
CA PRO A 177 -12.81 -21.29 17.83
C PRO A 177 -14.19 -20.73 18.19
N GLU A 178 -14.32 -19.95 19.26
CA GLU A 178 -15.59 -19.35 19.69
C GLU A 178 -16.14 -18.28 18.71
N ASN A 179 -15.30 -17.79 17.80
CA ASN A 179 -15.68 -16.87 16.75
C ASN A 179 -15.84 -17.55 15.38
N THR A 180 -15.93 -18.88 15.36
CA THR A 180 -16.10 -19.68 14.16
C THR A 180 -17.22 -20.69 14.39
N VAL A 181 -18.24 -20.68 13.54
CA VAL A 181 -19.38 -21.63 13.61
C VAL A 181 -19.76 -22.09 12.21
N SER A 182 -20.50 -23.20 12.08
CA SER A 182 -20.94 -23.67 10.76
C SER A 182 -21.71 -22.58 10.02
N ILE A 183 -21.56 -22.52 8.70
CA ILE A 183 -22.36 -21.60 7.86
C ILE A 183 -23.86 -21.86 8.02
N MET A 184 -24.25 -23.08 8.41
CA MET A 184 -25.63 -23.48 8.64
C MET A 184 -26.17 -23.08 10.02
N ASP A 185 -25.31 -22.71 10.97
CA ASP A 185 -25.72 -22.41 12.34
C ASP A 185 -26.28 -20.99 12.48
N ASN A 186 -27.57 -20.88 12.78
CA ASN A 186 -28.28 -19.61 12.92
C ASN A 186 -28.06 -18.69 11.70
N PHE A 187 -28.27 -19.23 10.50
CA PHE A 187 -28.05 -18.50 9.24
C PHE A 187 -28.82 -17.18 9.22
N GLU A 188 -30.10 -17.18 9.59
CA GLU A 188 -30.94 -15.96 9.66
C GLU A 188 -30.33 -14.90 10.58
N GLY A 189 -29.88 -15.28 11.79
CA GLY A 189 -29.31 -14.33 12.75
C GLY A 189 -27.90 -13.83 12.39
N ARG A 190 -27.18 -14.53 11.52
CA ARG A 190 -25.81 -14.15 11.09
C ARG A 190 -25.76 -13.51 9.72
N TYR A 191 -26.78 -13.75 8.89
CA TYR A 191 -26.93 -13.17 7.57
C TYR A 191 -27.36 -11.70 7.65
N ARG A 192 -26.64 -10.83 6.97
CA ARG A 192 -26.99 -9.41 6.89
C ARG A 192 -27.78 -9.12 5.63
N ILE A 193 -29.09 -8.90 5.79
CA ILE A 193 -29.98 -8.45 4.69
C ILE A 193 -29.50 -7.12 4.09
N ARG A 194 -28.96 -6.20 4.92
CA ARG A 194 -28.36 -4.93 4.49
C ARG A 194 -26.83 -5.05 4.34
N GLY A 195 -26.36 -6.07 3.64
CA GLY A 195 -24.95 -6.28 3.31
C GLY A 195 -24.51 -5.55 2.03
N SER A 196 -23.21 -5.51 1.75
CA SER A 196 -22.71 -5.08 0.43
C SER A 196 -22.95 -6.18 -0.60
N ALA A 197 -22.99 -5.88 -1.90
CA ALA A 197 -23.21 -6.95 -2.88
C ALA A 197 -22.03 -7.94 -2.95
N ASN A 198 -20.80 -7.53 -2.59
CA ASN A 198 -19.68 -8.45 -2.39
C ASN A 198 -19.92 -9.41 -1.23
N TYR A 199 -20.47 -8.93 -0.10
CA TYR A 199 -20.88 -9.79 1.00
C TYR A 199 -21.92 -10.81 0.53
N HIS A 200 -22.99 -10.36 -0.13
CA HIS A 200 -24.03 -11.26 -0.62
C HIS A 200 -23.51 -12.31 -1.61
N LYS A 201 -22.62 -11.91 -2.53
CA LYS A 201 -21.94 -12.83 -3.45
C LYS A 201 -21.06 -13.84 -2.71
N SER A 202 -20.29 -13.41 -1.72
CA SER A 202 -19.43 -14.30 -0.94
C SER A 202 -20.25 -15.34 -0.15
N VAL A 203 -21.42 -14.95 0.38
CA VAL A 203 -22.33 -15.86 1.08
C VAL A 203 -22.98 -16.86 0.11
N GLU A 204 -23.40 -16.39 -1.07
CA GLU A 204 -23.94 -17.27 -2.10
C GLU A 204 -22.90 -18.30 -2.58
N GLU A 205 -21.65 -17.87 -2.79
CA GLU A 205 -20.53 -18.73 -3.15
C GLU A 205 -20.21 -19.75 -2.04
N ALA A 206 -20.22 -19.31 -0.79
CA ALA A 206 -20.02 -20.20 0.37
C ALA A 206 -21.09 -21.28 0.46
N LEU A 207 -22.36 -20.93 0.25
CA LEU A 207 -23.44 -21.90 0.22
C LEU A 207 -23.27 -22.86 -0.96
N LYS A 208 -22.99 -22.37 -2.17
CA LYS A 208 -22.73 -23.24 -3.34
C LYS A 208 -21.61 -24.25 -3.06
N LEU A 209 -20.50 -23.80 -2.48
CA LEU A 209 -19.40 -24.66 -2.07
C LEU A 209 -19.83 -25.69 -1.03
N PHE A 210 -20.64 -25.32 -0.04
CA PHE A 210 -21.17 -26.27 0.94
C PHE A 210 -22.02 -27.37 0.28
N PHE A 211 -22.95 -27.00 -0.61
CA PHE A 211 -23.82 -27.96 -1.29
C PHE A 211 -23.01 -28.90 -2.20
N GLU A 212 -22.07 -28.35 -2.96
CA GLU A 212 -21.17 -29.10 -3.85
C GLU A 212 -20.30 -30.09 -3.07
N GLN A 213 -19.64 -29.65 -1.99
CA GLN A 213 -18.75 -30.49 -1.18
C GLN A 213 -19.46 -31.65 -0.47
N ASN A 214 -20.75 -31.51 -0.21
CA ASN A 214 -21.55 -32.53 0.47
C ASN A 214 -22.42 -33.35 -0.50
N GLY A 215 -22.33 -33.10 -1.82
CA GLY A 215 -23.12 -33.81 -2.83
C GLY A 215 -24.63 -33.57 -2.71
N ILE A 216 -25.04 -32.43 -2.17
CA ILE A 216 -26.45 -32.08 -1.95
C ILE A 216 -26.93 -31.23 -3.15
N PRO A 217 -28.10 -31.54 -3.75
CA PRO A 217 -28.64 -30.74 -4.86
C PRO A 217 -28.82 -29.26 -4.48
N LEU A 218 -28.32 -28.37 -5.34
CA LEU A 218 -28.38 -26.92 -5.10
C LEU A 218 -29.81 -26.39 -5.31
N PRO A 219 -30.40 -25.68 -4.33
CA PRO A 219 -31.70 -25.01 -4.50
C PRO A 219 -31.63 -23.84 -5.50
N THR A 220 -32.73 -23.54 -6.19
CA THR A 220 -32.83 -22.46 -7.19
C THR A 220 -32.42 -21.09 -6.65
N ASN A 221 -32.77 -20.77 -5.39
CA ASN A 221 -32.26 -19.61 -4.68
C ASN A 221 -31.76 -20.05 -3.29
N VAL A 222 -30.48 -20.41 -3.25
CA VAL A 222 -29.84 -21.02 -2.07
C VAL A 222 -29.87 -20.11 -0.84
N VAL A 223 -29.77 -18.79 -1.01
CA VAL A 223 -29.78 -17.82 0.10
C VAL A 223 -31.18 -17.68 0.68
N THR A 224 -32.21 -17.58 -0.17
CA THR A 224 -33.61 -17.54 0.29
C THR A 224 -34.00 -18.86 0.98
N ALA A 225 -33.54 -20.00 0.44
CA ALA A 225 -33.76 -21.29 1.07
C ALA A 225 -33.09 -21.39 2.46
N ALA A 226 -31.89 -20.84 2.61
CA ALA A 226 -31.18 -20.78 3.89
C ALA A 226 -31.87 -19.85 4.91
N LEU A 227 -32.39 -18.70 4.47
CA LEU A 227 -33.13 -17.76 5.31
C LEU A 227 -34.46 -18.33 5.82
N ASN A 228 -35.15 -19.10 5.00
CA ASN A 228 -36.44 -19.70 5.38
C ASN A 228 -36.29 -20.95 6.26
N GLY A 229 -35.07 -21.40 6.52
CA GLY A 229 -34.79 -22.66 7.20
C GLY A 229 -35.21 -23.84 6.32
N PHE A 230 -34.24 -24.49 5.67
CA PHE A 230 -34.48 -25.62 4.77
C PHE A 230 -35.56 -26.60 5.27
N THR A 231 -36.44 -27.08 4.39
CA THR A 231 -37.58 -27.94 4.74
C THR A 231 -37.49 -29.33 4.10
N GLY A 232 -38.10 -30.34 4.73
CA GLY A 232 -38.21 -31.69 4.18
C GLY A 232 -36.87 -32.39 3.99
N LYS A 233 -36.74 -33.17 2.91
CA LYS A 233 -35.56 -34.00 2.59
C LYS A 233 -34.25 -33.20 2.59
N LEU A 234 -34.28 -31.96 2.09
CA LEU A 234 -33.10 -31.09 2.04
C LEU A 234 -32.54 -30.78 3.44
N ARG A 235 -33.42 -30.61 4.42
CA ARG A 235 -33.01 -30.38 5.82
C ARG A 235 -32.35 -31.62 6.41
N GLU A 236 -32.89 -32.79 6.11
CA GLU A 236 -32.35 -34.08 6.57
C GLU A 236 -30.97 -34.34 5.98
N ASP A 237 -30.80 -34.09 4.67
CA ASP A 237 -29.53 -34.21 3.95
C ASP A 237 -28.46 -33.27 4.54
N ILE A 238 -28.82 -32.01 4.84
CA ILE A 238 -27.91 -31.04 5.49
C ILE A 238 -27.54 -31.50 6.91
N HIS A 239 -28.51 -31.95 7.72
CA HIS A 239 -28.22 -32.47 9.06
C HIS A 239 -27.39 -33.76 9.03
N TYR A 240 -27.57 -34.60 8.01
CA TYR A 240 -26.75 -35.79 7.80
C TYR A 240 -25.31 -35.41 7.45
N ALA A 241 -25.12 -34.46 6.53
CA ALA A 241 -23.82 -33.93 6.16
C ALA A 241 -23.06 -33.30 7.35
N LEU A 242 -23.74 -32.47 8.15
CA LEU A 242 -23.17 -31.84 9.35
C LEU A 242 -22.82 -32.87 10.44
N ARG A 243 -23.57 -33.97 10.56
CA ARG A 243 -23.26 -35.05 11.53
C ARG A 243 -22.07 -35.91 11.12
N ARG A 244 -21.91 -36.18 9.82
CA ARG A 244 -20.80 -37.01 9.32
C ARG A 244 -19.45 -36.29 9.42
N ASN A 245 -19.48 -34.95 9.40
CA ASN A 245 -18.37 -34.00 9.37
C ASN A 245 -16.97 -34.61 9.15
N THR A 246 -16.60 -34.85 7.89
CA THR A 246 -15.28 -35.33 7.47
C THR A 246 -14.42 -34.20 6.89
N HIS A 247 -13.11 -34.39 6.81
CA HIS A 247 -12.25 -33.50 6.03
C HIS A 247 -12.67 -33.52 4.55
N LYS A 248 -12.71 -32.35 3.92
CA LYS A 248 -13.04 -32.19 2.50
C LYS A 248 -11.81 -31.82 1.67
N ILE A 249 -11.88 -32.22 0.42
CA ILE A 249 -10.99 -31.82 -0.67
C ILE A 249 -11.27 -30.34 -0.97
N LEU A 250 -10.30 -29.47 -0.68
CA LEU A 250 -10.43 -28.03 -0.99
C LEU A 250 -10.49 -27.79 -2.51
N PRO A 251 -11.24 -26.78 -3.00
CA PRO A 251 -11.22 -26.38 -4.40
C PRO A 251 -9.80 -26.06 -4.91
N ILE A 252 -9.55 -26.27 -6.21
CA ILE A 252 -8.24 -26.07 -6.84
C ILE A 252 -7.71 -24.65 -6.60
N TYR A 253 -8.58 -23.64 -6.75
CA TYR A 253 -8.19 -22.24 -6.55
C TYR A 253 -7.74 -21.94 -5.11
N ILE A 254 -8.35 -22.59 -4.10
CA ILE A 254 -7.93 -22.47 -2.70
C ILE A 254 -6.58 -23.15 -2.51
N ARG A 255 -6.38 -24.38 -3.03
CA ARG A 255 -5.11 -25.10 -2.90
C ARG A 255 -3.95 -24.37 -3.58
N GLN A 256 -4.17 -23.84 -4.78
CA GLN A 256 -3.18 -23.02 -5.48
C GLN A 256 -2.78 -21.84 -4.62
N ARG A 257 -3.76 -21.14 -4.02
CA ARG A 257 -3.48 -20.02 -3.13
C ARG A 257 -2.72 -20.42 -1.86
N LEU A 258 -3.05 -21.55 -1.25
CA LEU A 258 -2.32 -22.08 -0.08
C LEU A 258 -0.88 -22.45 -0.46
N SER A 259 -0.68 -23.07 -1.62
CA SER A 259 0.64 -23.44 -2.14
C SER A 259 1.50 -22.23 -2.49
N GLU A 260 0.92 -21.17 -3.05
CA GLU A 260 1.59 -19.88 -3.27
C GLU A 260 2.12 -19.32 -1.93
N ILE A 261 1.27 -19.30 -0.89
CA ILE A 261 1.65 -18.82 0.43
C ILE A 261 2.77 -19.68 1.03
N ASN A 262 2.68 -21.01 0.91
CA ASN A 262 3.73 -21.90 1.41
C ASN A 262 5.06 -21.75 0.66
N SER A 263 5.03 -21.48 -0.65
CA SER A 263 6.25 -21.24 -1.42
C SER A 263 6.98 -19.99 -0.94
N GLN A 264 6.25 -18.96 -0.52
CA GLN A 264 6.80 -17.73 0.07
C GLN A 264 7.41 -18.01 1.45
N VAL A 265 6.71 -18.77 2.31
CA VAL A 265 7.21 -19.14 3.65
C VAL A 265 8.42 -20.10 3.58
N SER A 266 8.44 -21.00 2.61
CA SER A 266 9.56 -21.94 2.40
C SER A 266 10.82 -21.24 1.88
N LEU A 267 10.68 -20.20 1.06
CA LEU A 267 11.79 -19.34 0.63
C LEU A 267 12.37 -18.55 1.80
N GLU A 268 11.51 -17.98 2.66
CA GLU A 268 11.91 -17.27 3.89
C GLU A 268 12.62 -18.20 4.90
N SER A 269 12.12 -19.43 5.08
CA SER A 269 12.70 -20.40 6.03
C SER A 269 13.93 -21.16 5.49
N ALA A 270 14.06 -21.33 4.17
CA ALA A 270 15.28 -21.82 3.54
C ALA A 270 16.43 -20.81 3.64
N GLN A 271 16.14 -19.51 3.47
CA GLN A 271 17.07 -18.41 3.72
C GLN A 271 17.52 -18.34 5.18
N MET A 272 16.63 -18.62 6.14
CA MET A 272 16.99 -18.69 7.57
C MET A 272 17.80 -19.94 7.96
N LYS A 273 17.58 -21.09 7.32
CA LYS A 273 18.35 -22.33 7.62
C LYS A 273 19.78 -22.30 7.11
N THR A 274 20.06 -21.56 6.03
CA THR A 274 21.45 -21.36 5.57
C THR A 274 22.25 -20.46 6.51
N LEU A 275 21.57 -19.64 7.34
CA LEU A 275 22.19 -18.80 8.39
C LEU A 275 22.53 -19.55 9.68
N ASN A 276 21.83 -20.64 10.02
CA ASN A 276 21.95 -21.31 11.33
C ASN A 276 23.05 -22.39 11.41
N HIS A 277 23.75 -22.71 10.32
CA HIS A 277 24.71 -23.83 10.30
C HIS A 277 26.14 -23.47 10.73
N GLN A 278 26.39 -22.26 11.23
CA GLN A 278 27.67 -21.84 11.79
C GLN A 278 27.47 -21.15 13.14
N LEU A 279 27.38 -21.91 14.23
CA LEU A 279 27.85 -21.54 15.57
C LEU A 279 27.57 -22.69 16.56
N PRO A 280 28.53 -23.07 17.45
CA PRO A 280 28.32 -24.09 18.47
C PRO A 280 27.45 -23.57 19.63
N SER A 281 26.62 -24.45 20.17
CA SER A 281 25.77 -24.22 21.34
C SER A 281 26.59 -24.15 22.62
N GLU A 282 26.61 -23.01 23.31
CA GLU A 282 26.62 -22.92 24.79
C GLU A 282 26.56 -21.44 25.27
N TYR A 283 25.96 -21.25 26.45
CA TYR A 283 25.87 -20.05 27.30
C TYR A 283 24.68 -19.07 27.18
N SER A 284 23.70 -19.37 28.03
CA SER A 284 23.05 -18.53 29.05
C SER A 284 22.77 -17.03 28.83
N THR A 285 21.50 -16.74 29.09
CA THR A 285 20.88 -15.47 29.47
C THR A 285 21.75 -14.56 30.33
N ASN A 286 21.93 -13.31 29.88
CA ASN A 286 21.86 -12.11 30.73
C ASN A 286 21.75 -10.85 29.85
N SER A 287 20.66 -10.11 30.04
CA SER A 287 20.43 -8.77 29.52
C SER A 287 21.29 -7.73 30.27
N PRO A 288 21.88 -6.73 29.59
CA PRO A 288 22.35 -5.52 30.27
C PRO A 288 21.58 -4.27 29.86
N THR A 289 21.24 -3.53 30.90
CA THR A 289 20.73 -2.18 31.00
C THR A 289 21.68 -1.15 30.37
N ALA A 290 21.12 -0.06 29.87
CA ALA A 290 21.83 1.07 29.31
C ALA A 290 22.68 1.81 30.36
N THR A 291 23.93 2.12 30.03
CA THR A 291 24.68 3.19 30.68
C THR A 291 25.74 3.82 29.76
N THR A 292 25.60 5.14 29.60
CA THR A 292 26.64 6.19 29.46
C THR A 292 27.87 5.97 28.58
N THR A 293 27.95 6.87 27.60
CA THR A 293 29.15 7.45 26.96
C THR A 293 30.44 7.34 27.78
N SER A 294 31.39 6.55 27.31
CA SER A 294 32.81 6.67 27.64
C SER A 294 33.63 6.63 26.35
N SER A 295 34.69 7.44 26.36
CA SER A 295 35.68 7.65 25.29
C SER A 295 36.06 6.38 24.52
N PHE A 296 35.85 6.41 23.20
CA PHE A 296 36.36 5.38 22.28
C PHE A 296 37.89 5.39 22.31
N SER A 297 38.50 4.37 22.91
CA SER A 297 39.96 4.19 22.92
C SER A 297 40.44 3.61 21.58
N GLU A 298 41.62 4.02 21.12
CA GLU A 298 42.30 3.48 19.92
C GLU A 298 42.44 1.94 19.94
N ASP A 299 42.45 1.33 21.13
CA ASP A 299 42.47 -0.12 21.33
C ASP A 299 41.19 -0.82 20.86
N PHE A 300 40.05 -0.12 20.84
CA PHE A 300 38.79 -0.65 20.32
C PHE A 300 38.84 -0.82 18.80
N LEU A 301 39.35 0.18 18.09
CA LEU A 301 39.57 0.12 16.64
C LEU A 301 40.58 -0.98 16.31
N LYS A 302 41.70 -1.08 17.04
CA LYS A 302 42.71 -2.14 16.82
C LYS A 302 42.17 -3.56 17.03
N ARG A 303 41.26 -3.78 18.00
CA ARG A 303 40.59 -5.09 18.21
C ARG A 303 39.54 -5.41 17.14
N TYR A 304 38.93 -4.39 16.53
CA TYR A 304 37.97 -4.58 15.44
C TYR A 304 38.64 -4.92 14.09
N VAL A 305 39.90 -4.53 13.92
CA VAL A 305 40.72 -4.65 12.71
C VAL A 305 41.30 -6.06 12.50
N SER A 306 41.18 -6.98 13.44
CA SER A 306 41.43 -8.40 13.11
C SER A 306 40.32 -8.87 12.16
N ASP A 307 40.69 -9.31 10.95
CA ASP A 307 39.84 -9.77 9.83
C ASP A 307 38.66 -10.71 10.21
N SER A 308 38.68 -11.26 11.41
CA SER A 308 37.67 -12.18 11.94
C SER A 308 36.47 -11.51 12.64
N VAL A 309 36.50 -10.22 13.03
CA VAL A 309 35.44 -9.63 13.90
C VAL A 309 34.46 -8.72 13.15
N SER A 310 34.92 -7.94 12.17
CA SER A 310 34.07 -7.04 11.35
C SER A 310 33.00 -7.77 10.52
N LYS A 311 33.19 -9.09 10.31
CA LYS A 311 32.28 -9.96 9.57
C LYS A 311 31.07 -10.44 10.37
N TYR A 312 31.15 -10.42 11.70
CA TYR A 312 30.16 -11.00 12.61
C TYR A 312 29.58 -10.03 13.64
N ASN A 313 29.99 -8.76 13.61
CA ASN A 313 29.44 -7.72 14.49
C ASN A 313 28.93 -6.52 13.69
N CYS A 314 27.89 -5.86 14.19
CA CYS A 314 27.36 -4.64 13.62
C CYS A 314 28.35 -3.48 13.77
N LEU A 315 28.70 -2.80 12.67
CA LEU A 315 29.60 -1.63 12.66
C LEU A 315 29.10 -0.47 13.55
N LEU A 316 27.78 -0.34 13.77
CA LEU A 316 27.22 0.77 14.55
C LEU A 316 27.14 0.48 16.05
N CYS A 317 26.64 -0.69 16.46
CA CYS A 317 26.43 -1.02 17.88
C CYS A 317 27.38 -2.07 18.42
N SER A 318 28.24 -2.63 17.58
CA SER A 318 29.18 -3.71 17.91
C SER A 318 28.58 -4.99 18.46
N SER A 319 27.26 -5.15 18.34
CA SER A 319 26.54 -6.37 18.67
C SER A 319 26.59 -7.35 17.50
N GLY A 320 26.98 -8.60 17.79
CA GLY A 320 26.80 -9.75 16.91
C GLY A 320 25.48 -10.50 17.16
N ASN A 321 24.65 -10.05 18.12
CA ASN A 321 23.47 -10.78 18.60
C ASN A 321 22.20 -10.52 17.77
N HIS A 322 22.33 -9.85 16.62
CA HIS A 322 21.21 -9.44 15.79
C HIS A 322 21.46 -9.85 14.34
N LEU A 323 20.41 -9.98 13.54
CA LEU A 323 20.54 -10.26 12.11
C LEU A 323 21.40 -9.17 11.46
N LEU A 324 22.54 -9.60 10.90
CA LEU A 324 23.53 -8.75 10.28
C LEU A 324 23.37 -8.74 8.76
N LEU A 325 23.08 -7.57 8.22
CA LEU A 325 23.05 -7.28 6.78
C LEU A 325 24.37 -6.64 6.36
N ASP A 326 24.66 -6.60 5.06
CA ASP A 326 25.80 -5.83 4.56
C ASP A 326 25.56 -4.34 4.82
N HIS A 327 26.57 -3.66 5.36
CA HIS A 327 26.50 -2.21 5.53
C HIS A 327 26.50 -1.53 4.16
N PRO A 328 25.55 -0.62 3.85
CA PRO A 328 25.38 -0.11 2.49
C PRO A 328 26.57 0.73 1.98
N TYR A 329 27.34 1.36 2.88
CA TYR A 329 28.46 2.25 2.51
C TYR A 329 29.85 1.69 2.72
N PHE A 330 30.01 0.73 3.61
CA PHE A 330 31.33 0.29 4.09
C PHE A 330 31.40 -1.23 4.05
N ASP A 331 32.60 -1.75 3.89
CA ASP A 331 32.89 -3.18 4.03
C ASP A 331 32.72 -3.59 5.49
N GLY A 332 31.63 -4.32 5.78
CA GLY A 332 31.25 -4.76 7.12
C GLY A 332 29.74 -4.96 7.26
N LYS A 333 29.28 -5.23 8.47
CA LYS A 333 27.88 -5.59 8.74
C LYS A 333 27.10 -4.52 9.51
N ILE A 334 25.79 -4.50 9.35
CA ILE A 334 24.85 -3.68 10.13
C ILE A 334 23.70 -4.55 10.65
N CYS A 335 23.33 -4.41 11.92
CA CYS A 335 22.19 -5.15 12.46
C CYS A 335 20.85 -4.53 12.07
N GLU A 336 19.77 -5.32 12.06
CA GLU A 336 18.42 -4.83 11.73
C GLU A 336 17.96 -3.65 12.60
N ILE A 337 18.31 -3.63 13.89
CA ILE A 337 17.96 -2.54 14.81
C ILE A 337 18.68 -1.25 14.40
N CYS A 338 20.01 -1.32 14.22
CA CYS A 338 20.80 -0.17 13.75
C CYS A 338 20.41 0.25 12.34
N LEU A 339 20.02 -0.69 11.47
CA LEU A 339 19.56 -0.37 10.13
C LEU A 339 18.19 0.31 10.17
N THR A 340 17.30 -0.07 11.09
CA THR A 340 16.00 0.59 11.28
C THR A 340 16.18 2.01 11.79
N GLY A 341 16.99 2.20 12.85
CA GLY A 341 17.33 3.54 13.34
C GLY A 341 18.09 4.38 12.30
N TYR A 342 18.97 3.76 11.53
CA TYR A 342 19.64 4.40 10.40
C TYR A 342 18.63 4.86 9.33
N LYS A 343 17.69 3.99 8.95
CA LYS A 343 16.64 4.31 7.99
C LYS A 343 15.77 5.47 8.49
N GLU A 344 15.46 5.53 9.78
CA GLU A 344 14.71 6.63 10.41
C GLU A 344 15.47 7.96 10.38
N GLY A 345 16.80 7.92 10.61
CA GLY A 345 17.68 9.08 10.58
C GLY A 345 18.25 9.45 9.20
N TYR A 346 18.08 8.61 8.17
CA TYR A 346 18.80 8.72 6.91
C TYR A 346 18.56 10.05 6.17
N HIS A 347 17.36 10.59 6.31
CA HIS A 347 16.95 11.83 5.66
C HIS A 347 16.98 13.03 6.62
N VAL A 348 17.54 12.89 7.81
CA VAL A 348 17.75 13.99 8.76
C VAL A 348 19.09 14.62 8.41
N VAL A 349 19.07 15.92 8.11
CA VAL A 349 20.26 16.70 7.74
C VAL A 349 20.35 17.86 8.71
N ASP A 350 21.54 18.09 9.26
CA ASP A 350 21.87 19.21 10.16
C ASP A 350 23.07 19.98 9.59
N ASP A 351 23.27 21.22 10.01
CA ASP A 351 24.46 22.01 9.69
C ASP A 351 25.50 21.79 10.80
N ASP A 352 26.54 21.02 10.51
CA ASP A 352 27.57 20.67 11.50
C ASP A 352 28.66 21.75 11.66
N GLY A 353 28.51 22.91 10.98
CA GLY A 353 29.37 24.09 11.15
C GLY A 353 30.83 23.87 10.78
N LYS A 354 31.16 22.81 10.04
CA LYS A 354 32.54 22.51 9.63
C LYS A 354 32.96 23.36 8.43
N LYS A 355 34.20 23.86 8.48
CA LYS A 355 34.79 24.69 7.41
C LYS A 355 35.19 23.85 6.20
N ASP A 356 34.86 24.36 5.02
CA ASP A 356 35.21 23.89 3.69
C ASP A 356 36.72 24.14 3.38
N PRO A 357 37.45 23.19 2.74
CA PRO A 357 36.99 21.90 2.25
C PRO A 357 37.13 20.75 3.24
N TRP A 358 35.99 20.10 3.53
CA TRP A 358 35.91 18.79 4.19
C TRP A 358 35.14 17.83 3.28
N TYR A 359 35.81 16.76 2.85
CA TYR A 359 35.16 15.66 2.13
C TYR A 359 34.92 14.51 3.11
N CYS A 360 33.70 13.98 3.14
CA CYS A 360 33.43 12.77 3.92
C CYS A 360 34.10 11.55 3.27
N PHE A 361 34.38 10.51 4.06
CA PHE A 361 35.09 9.29 3.61
C PHE A 361 34.43 8.57 2.43
N ILE A 362 33.10 8.70 2.28
CA ILE A 362 32.34 8.13 1.16
C ILE A 362 32.55 8.98 -0.11
N CYS A 363 32.56 10.31 0.01
CA CYS A 363 32.78 11.23 -1.11
C CYS A 363 34.23 11.18 -1.61
N ALA A 364 35.20 11.10 -0.70
CA ALA A 364 36.61 10.98 -1.04
C ALA A 364 36.98 9.56 -1.54
N MET A 365 36.11 8.55 -1.32
CA MET A 365 36.42 7.13 -1.51
C MET A 365 37.73 6.71 -0.81
N GLU A 366 38.06 7.40 0.28
CA GLU A 366 39.28 7.20 1.03
C GLU A 366 39.07 6.18 2.15
N LYS A 367 40.05 5.30 2.32
CA LYS A 367 40.07 4.32 3.39
C LYS A 367 40.41 5.02 4.71
N LEU A 368 39.53 4.91 5.70
CA LEU A 368 39.80 5.36 7.07
C LEU A 368 40.04 4.17 7.97
N GLY A 369 41.31 3.80 8.16
CA GLY A 369 41.67 2.64 8.97
C GLY A 369 41.05 1.35 8.40
N PRO A 370 40.24 0.58 9.16
CA PRO A 370 39.56 -0.61 8.66
C PRO A 370 38.32 -0.33 7.79
N LEU A 371 37.80 0.91 7.77
CA LEU A 371 36.58 1.24 7.04
C LEU A 371 36.91 1.46 5.57
N ASN A 372 36.58 0.47 4.75
CA ASN A 372 36.67 0.57 3.29
C ASN A 372 35.30 1.00 2.73
N PRO A 373 35.19 2.12 2.00
CA PRO A 373 33.96 2.47 1.31
C PRO A 373 33.66 1.46 0.18
N GLN A 374 32.40 1.06 0.02
CA GLN A 374 31.97 0.15 -1.04
C GLN A 374 31.79 0.91 -2.36
N SER A 375 32.38 0.44 -3.45
CA SER A 375 32.28 1.11 -4.76
C SER A 375 30.87 1.09 -5.36
N ASP A 376 30.03 0.12 -4.97
CA ASP A 376 28.63 -0.02 -5.40
C ASP A 376 27.62 0.48 -4.36
N TRP A 377 28.06 1.30 -3.38
CA TRP A 377 27.21 1.77 -2.28
C TRP A 377 25.90 2.40 -2.75
N LYS A 378 25.92 3.13 -3.87
CA LYS A 378 24.71 3.71 -4.48
C LYS A 378 23.67 2.64 -4.80
N LYS A 379 24.06 1.54 -5.45
CA LYS A 379 23.16 0.43 -5.82
C LYS A 379 22.60 -0.28 -4.58
N ARG A 380 23.47 -0.55 -3.61
CA ARG A 380 23.10 -1.17 -2.33
C ARG A 380 22.10 -0.33 -1.56
N LEU A 381 22.29 0.99 -1.58
CA LEU A 381 21.36 1.94 -1.00
C LEU A 381 20.02 1.91 -1.73
N SER A 382 19.97 1.94 -3.08
CA SER A 382 18.72 1.82 -3.84
C SER A 382 17.91 0.60 -3.39
N SER A 383 18.56 -0.56 -3.36
CA SER A 383 17.93 -1.83 -2.95
C SER A 383 17.40 -1.81 -1.51
N LEU A 384 17.94 -0.96 -0.64
CA LEU A 384 17.55 -0.88 0.78
C LEU A 384 16.24 -0.10 1.00
N PHE A 385 15.93 0.83 0.09
CA PHE A 385 14.76 1.72 0.17
C PHE A 385 13.61 1.31 -0.76
N ASN A 386 13.83 0.35 -1.66
CA ASN A 386 12.84 -0.11 -2.63
C ASN A 386 12.11 -1.38 -2.14
N ASN A 387 10.79 -1.45 -2.41
CA ASN A 387 9.99 -2.66 -2.20
C ASN A 387 10.18 -3.59 -3.42
N GLU A 388 10.32 -4.91 -3.21
CA GLU A 388 10.50 -5.92 -4.29
C GLU A 388 9.41 -5.91 -5.40
N ASN A 389 8.29 -5.23 -5.17
CA ASN A 389 7.17 -5.11 -6.10
C ASN A 389 7.16 -3.83 -6.96
N VAL A 390 8.15 -2.95 -6.84
CA VAL A 390 8.25 -1.69 -7.61
C VAL A 390 9.53 -1.74 -8.44
N ARG A 391 9.44 -1.49 -9.75
CA ARG A 391 10.62 -1.45 -10.64
C ARG A 391 11.51 -0.26 -10.27
N ASP A 392 12.82 -0.51 -10.22
CA ASP A 392 13.84 0.53 -10.15
C ASP A 392 13.91 1.23 -11.51
N ASP A 393 13.28 2.41 -11.62
CA ASP A 393 13.34 3.23 -12.85
C ASP A 393 14.46 4.29 -12.80
N ILE A 394 15.23 4.34 -11.71
CA ILE A 394 16.26 5.35 -11.45
C ILE A 394 17.62 4.69 -11.52
N ASP A 395 18.45 5.13 -12.46
CA ASP A 395 19.84 4.69 -12.55
C ASP A 395 20.74 5.64 -11.76
N LEU A 396 21.13 5.23 -10.56
CA LEU A 396 21.97 6.04 -9.68
C LEU A 396 23.37 6.34 -10.25
N THR A 397 23.79 5.64 -11.31
CA THR A 397 25.07 5.91 -12.00
C THR A 397 25.02 7.15 -12.88
N LEU A 398 23.81 7.59 -13.28
CA LEU A 398 23.62 8.78 -14.10
C LEU A 398 23.70 10.09 -13.30
N PHE A 399 23.81 10.04 -11.97
CA PHE A 399 24.00 11.26 -11.17
C PHE A 399 25.45 11.74 -11.24
N PRO A 400 25.68 13.02 -11.59
CA PRO A 400 27.01 13.60 -11.59
C PRO A 400 27.62 13.59 -10.17
N ASN A 401 28.95 13.63 -10.10
CA ASN A 401 29.67 13.68 -8.83
C ASN A 401 29.39 14.99 -8.08
N GLU A 402 29.29 16.10 -8.81
CA GLU A 402 28.81 17.38 -8.30
C GLU A 402 27.30 17.46 -8.46
N LYS A 403 26.59 17.79 -7.37
CA LYS A 403 25.14 17.91 -7.40
C LYS A 403 24.74 19.13 -8.20
N GLN A 404 23.75 18.96 -9.08
CA GLN A 404 23.21 20.03 -9.92
C GLN A 404 21.89 20.56 -9.36
N PRO A 405 21.51 21.80 -9.67
CA PRO A 405 20.18 22.30 -9.34
C PRO A 405 19.10 21.52 -10.10
N ILE A 406 17.90 21.44 -9.52
CA ILE A 406 16.80 20.63 -10.07
C ILE A 406 15.99 21.43 -11.10
N ARG A 407 15.62 20.78 -12.21
CA ARG A 407 14.69 21.32 -13.21
C ARG A 407 13.32 20.67 -13.06
N VAL A 408 12.27 21.47 -12.85
CA VAL A 408 10.94 20.95 -12.47
C VAL A 408 9.88 21.32 -13.50
N LEU A 409 9.01 20.37 -13.87
CA LEU A 409 7.77 20.61 -14.59
C LEU A 409 6.58 20.24 -13.69
N SER A 410 5.75 21.22 -13.35
CA SER A 410 4.53 21.06 -12.56
C SER A 410 3.30 21.19 -13.44
N LEU A 411 2.52 20.12 -13.54
CA LEU A 411 1.26 20.08 -14.27
C LEU A 411 0.08 20.24 -13.33
N PHE A 412 -0.89 21.07 -13.68
CA PHE A 412 -2.03 21.39 -12.80
C PHE A 412 -1.54 21.98 -11.47
N ASP A 413 -0.61 22.94 -11.57
CA ASP A 413 0.21 23.41 -10.47
C ASP A 413 -0.59 24.09 -9.35
N GLY A 414 -1.74 24.67 -9.68
CA GLY A 414 -2.57 25.41 -8.77
C GLY A 414 -1.80 26.56 -8.13
N ILE A 415 -1.70 26.52 -6.81
CA ILE A 415 -1.03 27.57 -6.03
C ILE A 415 0.46 27.26 -5.75
N ALA A 416 1.14 26.54 -6.64
CA ALA A 416 2.57 26.20 -6.58
C ALA A 416 3.02 25.48 -5.29
N THR A 417 2.17 24.58 -4.76
CA THR A 417 2.49 23.84 -3.51
C THR A 417 3.75 22.98 -3.65
N GLY A 418 3.98 22.43 -4.84
CA GLY A 418 5.19 21.65 -5.13
C GLY A 418 6.47 22.50 -5.02
N LYS A 419 6.43 23.75 -5.50
CA LYS A 419 7.55 24.68 -5.38
C LYS A 419 7.83 25.03 -3.92
N ILE A 420 6.81 25.39 -3.15
CA ILE A 420 6.94 25.68 -1.71
C ILE A 420 7.60 24.51 -0.98
N ALA A 421 7.18 23.27 -1.28
CA ALA A 421 7.78 22.09 -0.67
C ALA A 421 9.26 21.90 -1.01
N LEU A 422 9.68 22.23 -2.24
CA LEU A 422 11.08 22.17 -2.67
C LEU A 422 11.91 23.28 -2.03
N ASP A 423 11.39 24.52 -2.00
CA ASP A 423 12.03 25.66 -1.34
C ASP A 423 12.24 25.38 0.16
N GLU A 424 11.23 24.82 0.83
CA GLU A 424 11.30 24.43 2.24
C GLU A 424 12.23 23.24 2.53
N LEU A 425 12.57 22.44 1.51
CA LEU A 425 13.62 21.44 1.59
C LEU A 425 15.01 22.06 1.32
N GLY A 426 15.09 23.32 0.91
CA GLY A 426 16.33 23.97 0.52
C GLY A 426 17.01 23.26 -0.65
N ILE A 427 16.23 22.76 -1.61
CA ILE A 427 16.75 22.22 -2.88
C ILE A 427 16.90 23.39 -3.84
N ASN A 428 18.07 23.55 -4.46
CA ASN A 428 18.30 24.58 -5.45
C ASN A 428 17.50 24.28 -6.73
N ILE A 429 16.59 25.17 -7.11
CA ILE A 429 15.74 25.02 -8.30
C ILE A 429 16.33 25.89 -9.41
N GLU A 430 16.80 25.26 -10.48
CA GLU A 430 17.33 25.97 -11.65
C GLU A 430 16.18 26.68 -12.38
N ILE A 431 15.10 25.94 -12.61
CA ILE A 431 13.93 26.43 -13.32
C ILE A 431 12.69 25.63 -12.91
N TYR A 432 11.58 26.35 -12.72
CA TYR A 432 10.29 25.78 -12.39
C TYR A 432 9.26 26.13 -13.47
N TYR A 433 8.88 25.14 -14.28
CA TYR A 433 7.84 25.28 -15.28
C TYR A 433 6.47 24.92 -14.69
N SER A 434 5.45 25.74 -14.94
CA SER A 434 4.09 25.57 -14.41
C SER A 434 3.05 25.57 -15.53
N CYS A 435 2.21 24.53 -15.58
CA CYS A 435 1.01 24.49 -16.40
C CYS A 435 -0.23 24.72 -15.53
N GLU A 436 -0.75 25.95 -15.55
CA GLU A 436 -1.95 26.39 -14.82
C GLU A 436 -2.76 27.39 -15.66
N ILE A 437 -4.09 27.33 -15.54
CA ILE A 437 -5.04 28.14 -16.31
C ILE A 437 -6.01 28.95 -15.43
N ASP A 438 -6.19 28.57 -14.16
CA ASP A 438 -7.01 29.30 -13.19
C ASP A 438 -6.34 30.64 -12.87
N GLN A 439 -7.01 31.74 -13.23
CA GLN A 439 -6.46 33.08 -13.11
C GLN A 439 -6.20 33.49 -11.66
N GLU A 440 -6.96 32.95 -10.70
CA GLU A 440 -6.79 33.26 -9.28
C GLU A 440 -5.56 32.52 -8.73
N ALA A 441 -5.36 31.28 -9.14
CA ALA A 441 -4.15 30.52 -8.84
C ALA A 441 -2.89 31.15 -9.45
N LEU A 442 -2.96 31.59 -10.71
CA LEU A 442 -1.89 32.33 -11.39
C LEU A 442 -1.58 33.66 -10.67
N LEU A 443 -2.59 34.37 -10.18
CA LEU A 443 -2.39 35.59 -9.40
C LEU A 443 -1.63 35.31 -8.09
N VAL A 444 -2.03 34.26 -7.35
CA VAL A 444 -1.34 33.84 -6.11
C VAL A 444 0.12 33.53 -6.40
N THR A 445 0.40 32.73 -7.43
CA THR A 445 1.77 32.29 -7.70
C THR A 445 2.65 33.43 -8.22
N LYS A 446 2.14 34.33 -9.08
CA LYS A 446 2.90 35.48 -9.59
C LYS A 446 3.30 36.46 -8.48
N VAL A 447 2.44 36.67 -7.49
CA VAL A 447 2.73 37.57 -6.36
C VAL A 447 3.76 36.94 -5.42
N ASN A 448 3.66 35.65 -5.14
CA ASN A 448 4.52 35.00 -4.14
C ASN A 448 5.86 34.49 -4.69
N HIS A 449 5.92 34.15 -5.99
CA HIS A 449 7.10 33.54 -6.62
C HIS A 449 7.70 34.40 -7.74
N GLU A 450 7.14 35.58 -7.99
CA GLU A 450 7.64 36.57 -8.95
C GLU A 450 8.08 35.93 -10.29
N ASN A 451 9.33 36.15 -10.70
CA ASN A 451 9.94 35.65 -11.93
C ASN A 451 10.57 34.25 -11.80
N GLN A 452 10.35 33.55 -10.67
CA GLN A 452 10.93 32.22 -10.43
C GLN A 452 10.16 31.10 -11.13
N ILE A 453 8.94 31.37 -11.62
CA ILE A 453 8.09 30.39 -12.31
C ILE A 453 7.92 30.77 -13.78
N VAL A 454 8.16 29.81 -14.66
CA VAL A 454 7.87 29.93 -16.09
C VAL A 454 6.52 29.30 -16.40
N TYR A 455 5.55 30.14 -16.74
CA TYR A 455 4.17 29.70 -17.01
C TYR A 455 3.99 29.23 -18.46
N LEU A 456 3.62 27.97 -18.64
CA LEU A 456 3.41 27.34 -19.95
C LEU A 456 1.93 27.32 -20.39
N GLY A 457 1.01 27.65 -19.48
CA GLY A 457 -0.43 27.73 -19.77
C GLY A 457 -1.13 26.37 -19.75
N ASP A 458 -2.02 26.14 -20.72
CA ASP A 458 -2.83 24.93 -20.78
C ASP A 458 -2.00 23.70 -21.14
N VAL A 459 -2.08 22.67 -20.29
CA VAL A 459 -1.37 21.39 -20.46
C VAL A 459 -1.63 20.72 -21.82
N ARG A 460 -2.82 20.92 -22.40
CA ARG A 460 -3.21 20.35 -23.70
C ARG A 460 -2.41 20.94 -24.87
N GLY A 461 -1.91 22.16 -24.70
CA GLY A 461 -1.06 22.85 -25.68
C GLY A 461 0.40 22.41 -25.66
N ILE A 462 0.82 21.60 -24.68
CA ILE A 462 2.22 21.18 -24.54
C ILE A 462 2.53 20.08 -25.56
N THR A 463 3.21 20.46 -26.65
CA THR A 463 3.64 19.54 -27.70
C THR A 463 4.95 18.84 -27.33
N ARG A 464 5.33 17.84 -28.12
CA ARG A 464 6.61 17.13 -27.95
C ARG A 464 7.79 18.07 -28.19
N GLU A 465 7.70 18.93 -29.19
CA GLU A 465 8.73 19.92 -29.54
C GLU A 465 8.96 20.88 -28.37
N LYS A 466 7.87 21.32 -27.72
CA LYS A 466 7.98 22.14 -26.52
C LYS A 466 8.64 21.40 -25.36
N LEU A 467 8.34 20.12 -25.18
CA LEU A 467 9.02 19.29 -24.17
C LEU A 467 10.51 19.12 -24.48
N GLU A 468 10.89 18.94 -25.75
CA GLU A 468 12.28 18.87 -26.18
C GLU A 468 13.02 20.20 -25.94
N GLU A 469 12.35 21.34 -26.14
CA GLU A 469 12.88 22.69 -25.87
C GLU A 469 13.18 22.93 -24.38
N ILE A 470 12.25 22.57 -23.48
CA ILE A 470 12.40 22.84 -22.04
C ILE A 470 13.24 21.77 -21.32
N SER A 471 13.46 20.63 -21.96
CA SER A 471 14.22 19.50 -21.42
C SER A 471 15.72 19.82 -21.30
N PRO A 472 16.45 19.13 -20.40
CA PRO A 472 15.99 18.04 -19.54
C PRO A 472 15.06 18.50 -18.41
N ILE A 473 14.18 17.61 -17.95
CA ILE A 473 13.38 17.79 -16.74
C ILE A 473 13.78 16.72 -15.74
N ASP A 474 14.12 17.10 -14.52
CA ASP A 474 14.53 16.16 -13.47
C ASP A 474 13.35 15.67 -12.65
N LEU A 475 12.32 16.52 -12.47
CA LEU A 475 11.14 16.22 -11.67
C LEU A 475 9.85 16.66 -12.39
N LEU A 476 8.98 15.70 -12.68
CA LEU A 476 7.62 15.92 -13.15
C LEU A 476 6.62 15.73 -12.01
N ILE A 477 5.84 16.75 -11.66
CA ILE A 477 4.79 16.64 -10.64
C ILE A 477 3.43 17.05 -11.19
N GLY A 478 2.35 16.50 -10.63
CA GLY A 478 1.01 17.03 -10.93
C GLY A 478 -0.14 16.28 -10.27
N GLY A 479 -1.27 16.98 -10.10
CA GLY A 479 -2.51 16.41 -9.57
C GLY A 479 -3.69 16.85 -10.43
N SER A 480 -4.21 15.95 -11.28
CA SER A 480 -5.29 16.34 -12.19
C SER A 480 -6.59 16.65 -11.43
N PRO A 481 -7.44 17.57 -11.94
CA PRO A 481 -8.60 18.02 -11.17
C PRO A 481 -9.56 16.89 -10.79
N CYS A 482 -9.79 16.72 -9.49
CA CYS A 482 -10.48 15.55 -8.96
C CYS A 482 -12.03 15.60 -9.06
N ASN A 483 -12.60 16.66 -9.63
CA ASN A 483 -14.04 16.93 -9.60
C ASN A 483 -14.88 15.82 -10.21
N ASP A 484 -14.42 15.22 -11.32
CA ASP A 484 -15.13 14.15 -12.03
C ASP A 484 -14.71 12.74 -11.63
N VAL A 485 -13.71 12.60 -10.76
CA VAL A 485 -13.26 11.29 -10.24
C VAL A 485 -13.65 11.06 -8.77
N SER A 486 -13.88 12.12 -8.00
CA SER A 486 -14.25 12.05 -6.59
C SER A 486 -15.69 11.57 -6.38
N ILE A 487 -15.89 10.60 -5.48
CA ILE A 487 -17.23 10.15 -5.06
C ILE A 487 -18.03 11.28 -4.38
N ALA A 488 -17.35 12.30 -3.83
CA ALA A 488 -18.01 13.45 -3.20
C ALA A 488 -18.82 14.31 -4.19
N ASN A 489 -18.56 14.20 -5.51
CA ASN A 489 -19.36 14.86 -6.53
C ASN A 489 -20.44 13.91 -7.09
N PRO A 490 -21.74 14.17 -6.81
CA PRO A 490 -22.82 13.36 -7.38
C PRO A 490 -22.96 13.54 -8.90
N LYS A 491 -22.55 14.68 -9.46
CA LYS A 491 -22.62 15.02 -10.89
C LYS A 491 -21.35 14.68 -11.67
N ARG A 492 -20.49 13.82 -11.12
CA ARG A 492 -19.20 13.45 -11.71
C ARG A 492 -19.35 12.81 -13.09
N ARG A 493 -18.50 13.22 -14.03
CA ARG A 493 -18.45 12.71 -15.41
C ARG A 493 -17.54 11.49 -15.61
N GLY A 494 -16.67 11.20 -14.63
CA GLY A 494 -15.73 10.09 -14.69
C GLY A 494 -14.40 10.45 -15.36
N LEU A 495 -13.58 9.43 -15.62
CA LEU A 495 -12.21 9.59 -16.13
C LEU A 495 -12.13 9.85 -17.65
N TYR A 496 -13.13 9.42 -18.42
CA TYR A 496 -13.03 9.33 -19.88
C TYR A 496 -13.87 10.35 -20.64
N ASP A 497 -14.68 11.15 -19.94
CA ASP A 497 -15.53 12.15 -20.59
C ASP A 497 -14.64 13.25 -21.22
N PRO A 498 -14.68 13.46 -22.54
CA PRO A 498 -13.88 14.50 -23.21
C PRO A 498 -14.22 15.92 -22.73
N GLU A 499 -15.42 16.14 -22.23
CA GLU A 499 -15.85 17.40 -21.64
C GLU A 499 -15.68 17.44 -20.11
N GLY A 500 -15.18 16.37 -19.51
CA GLY A 500 -14.92 16.25 -18.08
C GLY A 500 -13.49 16.61 -17.70
N THR A 501 -13.25 16.92 -16.42
CA THR A 501 -11.89 17.19 -15.94
C THR A 501 -11.08 15.92 -15.70
N GLY A 502 -11.72 14.76 -15.64
CA GLY A 502 -11.06 13.47 -15.44
C GLY A 502 -10.10 13.11 -16.58
N ILE A 503 -10.41 13.52 -17.81
CA ILE A 503 -9.59 13.20 -18.99
C ILE A 503 -8.18 13.80 -18.91
N LEU A 504 -7.99 14.85 -18.11
CA LEU A 504 -6.69 15.52 -17.94
C LEU A 504 -5.63 14.62 -17.29
N PHE A 505 -6.02 13.50 -16.67
CA PHE A 505 -5.06 12.45 -16.29
C PHE A 505 -4.26 11.94 -17.51
N PHE A 506 -4.90 11.79 -18.67
CA PHE A 506 -4.23 11.29 -19.86
C PHE A 506 -3.23 12.31 -20.44
N GLU A 507 -3.43 13.61 -20.21
CA GLU A 507 -2.44 14.64 -20.53
C GLU A 507 -1.18 14.51 -19.65
N TYR A 508 -1.36 14.26 -18.35
CA TYR A 508 -0.23 13.93 -17.46
C TYR A 508 0.53 12.71 -17.98
N PHE A 509 -0.18 11.63 -18.30
CA PHE A 509 0.45 10.40 -18.80
C PHE A 509 1.18 10.63 -20.13
N ARG A 510 0.57 11.38 -21.06
CA ARG A 510 1.18 11.73 -22.34
C ARG A 510 2.49 12.49 -22.14
N ILE A 511 2.52 13.48 -21.26
CA ILE A 511 3.73 14.26 -20.98
C ILE A 511 4.79 13.39 -20.29
N LEU A 512 4.40 12.57 -19.30
CA LEU A 512 5.30 11.62 -18.63
C LEU A 512 6.00 10.69 -19.63
N GLN A 513 5.26 10.08 -20.56
CA GLN A 513 5.86 9.18 -21.56
C GLN A 513 6.83 9.91 -22.49
N ASN A 514 6.51 11.14 -22.92
CA ASN A 514 7.41 11.93 -23.75
C ASN A 514 8.69 12.30 -22.99
N LEU A 515 8.59 12.76 -21.74
CA LEU A 515 9.74 13.09 -20.92
C LEU A 515 10.62 11.87 -20.62
N LEU A 516 10.04 10.70 -20.33
CA LEU A 516 10.81 9.45 -20.16
C LEU A 516 11.63 9.14 -21.43
N CYS A 517 11.05 9.28 -22.62
CA CYS A 517 11.77 9.09 -23.88
C CYS A 517 12.87 10.14 -24.11
N ILE A 518 12.62 11.41 -23.80
CA ILE A 518 13.60 12.49 -23.99
C ILE A 518 14.76 12.31 -23.01
N ASN A 519 14.48 12.14 -21.73
CA ASN A 519 15.49 11.96 -20.69
C ASN A 519 16.34 10.71 -20.92
N SER A 520 15.75 9.61 -21.40
CA SER A 520 16.49 8.41 -21.77
C SER A 520 17.53 8.68 -22.87
N LYS A 521 17.21 9.50 -23.88
CA LYS A 521 18.18 9.91 -24.91
C LYS A 521 19.28 10.82 -24.37
N LEU A 522 18.97 11.59 -23.33
CA LEU A 522 19.90 12.49 -22.65
C LEU A 522 20.71 11.78 -21.54
N ASN A 523 20.53 10.46 -21.35
CA ASN A 523 21.10 9.70 -20.23
C ASN A 523 20.87 10.38 -18.87
N ARG A 524 19.65 10.87 -18.65
CA ARG A 524 19.27 11.57 -17.42
C ARG A 524 18.08 10.88 -16.77
N ASN A 525 18.06 10.80 -15.45
CA ASN A 525 16.91 10.24 -14.73
C ASN A 525 15.72 11.21 -14.77
N LEU A 526 14.50 10.67 -14.66
CA LEU A 526 13.29 11.45 -14.45
C LEU A 526 12.60 10.96 -13.18
N PHE A 527 12.51 11.83 -12.18
CA PHE A 527 11.60 11.65 -11.06
C PHE A 527 10.21 12.13 -11.45
N TRP A 528 9.18 11.44 -10.99
CA TRP A 528 7.81 11.85 -11.22
C TRP A 528 6.88 11.51 -10.07
N LEU A 529 5.86 12.35 -9.88
CA LEU A 529 4.85 12.23 -8.83
C LEU A 529 3.48 12.70 -9.32
N PHE A 530 2.53 11.77 -9.34
CA PHE A 530 1.13 12.04 -9.64
C PHE A 530 0.26 11.87 -8.40
N GLU A 531 -0.64 12.83 -8.13
CA GLU A 531 -1.54 12.80 -6.97
C GLU A 531 -3.01 12.76 -7.39
N ASN A 532 -3.84 12.06 -6.61
CA ASN A 532 -5.29 12.21 -6.70
C ASN A 532 -6.03 11.73 -5.42
N VAL A 533 -7.34 11.96 -5.35
CA VAL A 533 -8.17 11.67 -4.17
C VAL A 533 -8.27 10.18 -3.83
N ALA A 534 -8.09 9.83 -2.55
CA ALA A 534 -8.27 8.45 -2.08
C ALA A 534 -9.73 7.98 -2.13
N SER A 535 -10.68 8.92 -2.22
CA SER A 535 -12.12 8.65 -2.33
C SER A 535 -12.59 8.47 -3.78
N MET A 536 -11.70 8.22 -4.74
CA MET A 536 -12.09 7.86 -6.10
C MET A 536 -12.68 6.44 -6.14
N ARG A 537 -13.38 6.09 -7.22
CA ARG A 537 -13.84 4.70 -7.43
C ARG A 537 -12.64 3.78 -7.72
N ASP A 538 -12.68 2.56 -7.19
CA ASP A 538 -11.63 1.55 -7.42
C ASP A 538 -11.37 1.26 -8.90
N CYS A 539 -12.38 1.37 -9.77
CA CYS A 539 -12.20 1.21 -11.20
C CYS A 539 -11.32 2.31 -11.81
N TYR A 540 -11.45 3.57 -11.39
CA TYR A 540 -10.59 4.67 -11.86
C TYR A 540 -9.18 4.52 -11.32
N LYS A 541 -9.05 4.15 -10.04
CA LYS A 541 -7.76 3.82 -9.43
C LYS A 541 -7.04 2.73 -10.24
N THR A 542 -7.72 1.61 -10.51
CA THR A 542 -7.16 0.48 -11.28
C THR A 542 -6.71 0.90 -12.68
N VAL A 543 -7.41 1.85 -13.32
CA VAL A 543 -6.99 2.39 -14.62
C VAL A 543 -5.71 3.22 -14.46
N ILE A 544 -5.67 4.15 -13.50
CA ILE A 544 -4.48 4.97 -13.22
C ILE A 544 -3.28 4.06 -12.90
N ASP A 545 -3.48 3.03 -12.08
CA ASP A 545 -2.45 2.04 -11.72
C ASP A 545 -1.86 1.36 -12.97
N ARG A 546 -2.73 1.00 -13.94
CA ARG A 546 -2.30 0.35 -15.20
C ARG A 546 -1.52 1.30 -16.10
N PHE A 547 -1.99 2.53 -16.27
CA PHE A 547 -1.31 3.52 -17.11
C PHE A 547 0.04 3.92 -16.51
N LEU A 548 0.10 4.15 -15.20
CA LEU A 548 1.34 4.52 -14.51
C LEU A 548 2.24 3.31 -14.16
N GLY A 549 1.78 2.10 -14.43
CA GLY A 549 2.54 0.86 -14.25
C GLY A 549 2.82 0.47 -12.80
N ARG A 550 2.13 1.07 -11.82
CA ARG A 550 2.33 0.81 -10.38
C ARG A 550 1.12 1.19 -9.54
N PRO A 551 0.93 0.57 -8.36
CA PRO A 551 -0.09 1.02 -7.40
C PRO A 551 0.29 2.36 -6.74
N PRO A 552 -0.66 3.05 -6.09
CA PRO A 552 -0.37 4.26 -5.34
C PRO A 552 0.12 3.96 -3.93
N ALA A 553 0.92 4.87 -3.39
CA ALA A 553 1.11 5.05 -1.97
C ALA A 553 -0.05 5.87 -1.39
N LEU A 554 -0.61 5.44 -0.25
CA LEU A 554 -1.67 6.15 0.45
C LEU A 554 -1.07 7.02 1.55
N TYR A 555 -1.16 8.34 1.39
CA TYR A 555 -0.73 9.30 2.41
C TYR A 555 -1.94 10.02 2.98
N ASP A 556 -2.03 10.09 4.31
CA ASP A 556 -3.04 10.87 5.00
C ASP A 556 -2.39 12.03 5.75
N SER A 557 -2.88 13.25 5.49
CA SER A 557 -2.41 14.45 6.16
C SER A 557 -2.60 14.41 7.68
N ARG A 558 -3.40 13.49 8.23
CA ARG A 558 -3.59 13.34 9.68
C ARG A 558 -2.29 13.09 10.44
N PHE A 559 -1.28 12.52 9.78
CA PHE A 559 0.04 12.26 10.35
C PHE A 559 1.00 13.45 10.23
N PHE A 560 0.64 14.49 9.48
CA PHE A 560 1.52 15.63 9.18
C PHE A 560 0.90 16.97 9.60
N SER A 561 -0.41 17.00 9.82
CA SER A 561 -1.20 18.20 10.13
C SER A 561 -2.47 17.83 10.90
N ALA A 562 -3.21 18.84 11.35
CA ALA A 562 -4.47 18.72 12.08
C ALA A 562 -5.69 18.47 11.18
N GLN A 563 -5.53 17.77 10.05
CA GLN A 563 -6.63 17.45 9.13
C GLN A 563 -6.59 16.00 8.63
N ASN A 564 -7.77 15.39 8.50
CA ASN A 564 -7.93 14.09 7.83
C ASN A 564 -8.07 14.32 6.33
N ARG A 565 -7.02 14.03 5.55
CA ARG A 565 -6.97 14.23 4.10
C ARG A 565 -6.10 13.14 3.49
N ALA A 566 -6.75 12.00 3.23
CA ALA A 566 -6.16 10.86 2.53
C ALA A 566 -6.10 11.11 1.02
N ARG A 567 -4.93 10.86 0.41
CA ARG A 567 -4.64 10.98 -1.02
C ARG A 567 -3.77 9.83 -1.50
N TYR A 568 -3.96 9.48 -2.77
CA TYR A 568 -3.11 8.53 -3.47
C TYR A 568 -2.00 9.27 -4.21
N PHE A 569 -0.78 8.78 -4.08
CA PHE A 569 0.39 9.26 -4.78
C PHE A 569 1.01 8.12 -5.58
N TRP A 570 1.21 8.32 -6.88
CA TRP A 570 1.94 7.42 -7.76
C TRP A 570 3.25 8.08 -8.13
N GLY A 571 4.34 7.33 -8.18
CA GLY A 571 5.62 7.91 -8.57
C GLY A 571 6.77 6.94 -8.49
N ASN A 572 7.97 7.48 -8.68
CA ASN A 572 9.23 6.77 -8.51
C ASN A 572 10.16 7.49 -7.51
N ILE A 573 9.59 8.32 -6.63
CA ILE A 573 10.37 9.00 -5.60
C ILE A 573 10.90 7.96 -4.60
N PRO A 574 12.22 7.92 -4.32
CA PRO A 574 12.81 6.91 -3.45
C PRO A 574 12.10 6.83 -2.10
N GLY A 575 11.79 5.62 -1.64
CA GLY A 575 11.18 5.43 -0.32
C GLY A 575 9.71 5.83 -0.17
N MET A 576 9.02 6.38 -1.19
CA MET A 576 7.61 6.81 -1.06
C MET A 576 6.60 5.66 -0.81
N TYR A 577 7.02 4.41 -1.01
CA TYR A 577 6.19 3.21 -0.79
C TYR A 577 6.50 2.49 0.53
N ARG A 578 7.36 3.08 1.35
CA ARG A 578 7.78 2.49 2.62
C ARG A 578 6.66 2.58 3.65
N THR A 579 6.34 1.44 4.28
CA THR A 579 5.32 1.34 5.34
C THR A 579 5.92 1.41 6.74
N ASP A 580 7.25 1.33 6.85
CA ASP A 580 8.01 1.32 8.09
C ASP A 580 8.28 2.74 8.64
N PHE A 581 8.17 3.78 7.81
CA PHE A 581 8.08 5.16 8.29
C PHE A 581 6.68 5.46 8.83
N ILE A 582 6.38 4.92 10.01
CA ILE A 582 5.19 5.32 10.75
C ILE A 582 5.51 6.69 11.35
N VAL A 583 5.10 7.77 10.67
CA VAL A 583 4.99 9.06 11.34
C VAL A 583 3.94 8.87 12.44
N GLU A 584 4.39 8.90 13.69
CA GLU A 584 3.52 8.70 14.84
C GLU A 584 2.46 9.81 14.85
N GLU A 585 1.18 9.42 14.75
CA GLU A 585 0.05 10.36 14.74
C GLU A 585 0.06 11.28 15.97
N ASP A 586 0.62 10.79 17.08
CA ASP A 586 0.75 11.50 18.35
C ASP A 586 1.76 12.66 18.31
N LYS A 587 2.68 12.66 17.33
CA LYS A 587 3.63 13.76 17.08
C LYS A 587 3.11 14.79 16.08
N ALA A 588 2.00 14.49 15.40
CA ALA A 588 1.42 15.40 14.41
C ALA A 588 0.72 16.58 15.09
N PRO A 589 0.78 17.80 14.51
CA PRO A 589 0.09 18.97 15.06
C PRO A 589 -1.39 18.69 15.33
N VAL A 590 -1.88 19.23 16.44
CA VAL A 590 -3.32 19.28 16.76
C VAL A 590 -3.89 20.63 16.34
N LEU A 591 -5.22 20.72 16.31
CA LEU A 591 -5.89 21.91 15.80
C LEU A 591 -5.55 23.17 16.61
N ASP A 592 -5.35 23.04 17.92
CA ASP A 592 -4.92 24.17 18.77
C ASP A 592 -3.55 24.74 18.35
N ASP A 593 -2.62 23.92 17.86
CA ASP A 593 -1.32 24.39 17.35
C ASP A 593 -1.47 25.23 16.06
N ILE A 594 -2.59 25.06 15.35
CA ILE A 594 -2.89 25.73 14.09
C ILE A 594 -3.62 27.07 14.31
N LEU A 595 -4.30 27.24 15.43
CA LEU A 595 -5.10 28.45 15.68
C LEU A 595 -4.24 29.69 15.83
N THR A 596 -4.82 30.83 15.49
CA THR A 596 -4.17 32.13 15.69
C THR A 596 -4.04 32.39 17.20
N PRO A 597 -2.82 32.62 17.72
CA PRO A 597 -2.61 32.82 19.15
C PRO A 597 -3.25 34.13 19.64
N ASN A 598 -3.54 34.20 20.94
CA ASN A 598 -4.03 35.40 21.63
C ASN A 598 -5.37 35.98 21.14
N CYS A 599 -6.21 35.18 20.47
CA CYS A 599 -7.52 35.62 19.97
C CYS A 599 -8.72 35.01 20.73
N GLY A 600 -8.51 34.41 21.91
CA GLY A 600 -9.59 33.74 22.66
C GLY A 600 -10.16 32.50 21.94
N ARG A 601 -9.43 31.96 20.96
CA ARG A 601 -9.83 30.83 20.11
C ARG A 601 -9.36 29.51 20.71
N LYS A 602 -10.24 28.51 20.75
CA LYS A 602 -9.96 27.15 21.23
C LYS A 602 -10.56 26.10 20.30
N SER A 603 -9.85 25.00 20.10
CA SER A 603 -10.35 23.90 19.31
C SER A 603 -11.37 23.06 20.09
N LYS A 604 -12.39 22.54 19.40
CA LYS A 604 -13.34 21.54 19.95
C LYS A 604 -12.92 20.09 19.64
N MET A 605 -11.84 19.92 18.86
CA MET A 605 -11.36 18.64 18.38
C MET A 605 -9.90 18.76 17.94
N SER A 606 -9.16 17.65 18.03
CA SER A 606 -7.75 17.62 17.66
C SER A 606 -7.50 17.73 16.15
N LYS A 607 -8.43 17.25 15.30
CA LYS A 607 -8.29 17.27 13.85
C LYS A 607 -9.62 17.54 13.15
N VAL A 608 -9.60 18.31 12.08
CA VAL A 608 -10.76 18.53 11.21
C VAL A 608 -10.87 17.47 10.10
N ARG A 609 -12.04 17.36 9.47
CA ARG A 609 -12.19 16.62 8.22
C ARG A 609 -11.53 17.36 7.06
N THR A 610 -11.42 16.69 5.90
CA THR A 610 -10.85 17.30 4.69
C THR A 610 -11.54 18.62 4.37
N ILE A 611 -10.77 19.71 4.34
CA ILE A 611 -11.24 20.98 3.80
C ILE A 611 -11.29 20.87 2.27
N THR A 612 -12.45 21.19 1.72
CA THR A 612 -12.76 21.14 0.29
C THR A 612 -12.98 22.56 -0.25
N THR A 613 -13.31 22.66 -1.53
CA THR A 613 -13.69 23.91 -2.19
C THR A 613 -14.99 24.53 -1.67
N ARG A 614 -15.80 23.78 -0.90
CA ARG A 614 -17.09 24.26 -0.38
C ARG A 614 -16.97 24.76 1.05
N THR A 615 -17.57 25.90 1.37
CA THR A 615 -17.55 26.50 2.71
C THR A 615 -18.14 25.59 3.80
N ASN A 616 -19.08 24.72 3.44
CA ASN A 616 -19.65 23.75 4.39
C ASN A 616 -18.63 22.74 4.94
N SER A 617 -17.48 22.51 4.26
CA SER A 617 -16.44 21.63 4.80
C SER A 617 -15.69 22.20 6.01
N LEU A 618 -15.84 23.50 6.28
CA LEU A 618 -15.34 24.11 7.52
C LEU A 618 -16.13 23.63 8.75
N LYS A 619 -17.37 23.16 8.54
CA LYS A 619 -18.23 22.60 9.60
C LYS A 619 -18.12 21.08 9.63
N GLN A 620 -18.27 20.52 10.82
CA GLN A 620 -18.06 19.11 11.14
C GLN A 620 -19.38 18.40 11.45
N GLY A 621 -19.31 17.08 11.66
CA GLY A 621 -20.49 16.23 11.89
C GLY A 621 -21.17 15.77 10.60
N ARG A 622 -22.18 14.89 10.70
CA ARG A 622 -22.89 14.36 9.50
C ARG A 622 -23.76 15.42 8.81
N THR A 623 -24.26 16.38 9.58
CA THR A 623 -25.16 17.45 9.16
C THR A 623 -24.44 18.77 8.86
N PHE A 624 -23.11 18.82 8.94
CA PHE A 624 -22.30 20.04 8.76
C PHE A 624 -22.78 21.23 9.62
N SER A 625 -23.21 20.95 10.86
CA SER A 625 -23.72 21.95 11.79
C SER A 625 -22.72 22.32 12.88
N LEU A 626 -21.67 21.52 13.10
CA LEU A 626 -20.74 21.73 14.21
C LEU A 626 -19.54 22.56 13.78
N CYS A 627 -19.40 23.76 14.34
CA CYS A 627 -18.20 24.57 14.19
C CYS A 627 -17.03 23.93 14.97
N PRO A 628 -15.84 23.74 14.35
CA PRO A 628 -14.71 23.09 15.02
C PRO A 628 -14.02 24.00 16.05
N ILE A 629 -14.22 25.32 15.98
CA ILE A 629 -13.57 26.30 16.83
C ILE A 629 -14.62 26.96 17.75
N GLU A 630 -14.17 27.36 18.92
CA GLU A 630 -14.85 28.29 19.81
C GLU A 630 -14.02 29.56 19.95
N MET A 631 -14.66 30.73 19.81
CA MET A 631 -14.04 32.02 20.09
C MET A 631 -14.87 32.72 21.16
N ASP A 632 -14.27 32.95 22.33
CA ASP A 632 -14.92 33.61 23.47
C ASP A 632 -16.30 32.99 23.83
N GLY A 633 -16.38 31.66 23.84
CA GLY A 633 -17.62 30.92 24.14
C GLY A 633 -18.59 30.78 22.96
N ARG A 634 -18.30 31.37 21.80
CA ARG A 634 -19.18 31.34 20.62
C ARG A 634 -18.64 30.39 19.54
N PRO A 635 -19.50 29.61 18.85
CA PRO A 635 -19.06 28.74 17.76
C PRO A 635 -18.49 29.52 16.58
N ASP A 636 -17.31 29.12 16.09
CA ASP A 636 -16.66 29.73 14.92
C ASP A 636 -15.97 28.70 14.00
N THR A 637 -15.67 29.11 12.77
CA THR A 637 -14.92 28.32 11.80
C THR A 637 -13.46 28.72 11.73
N LEU A 638 -12.64 27.89 11.07
CA LEU A 638 -11.25 28.21 10.76
C LEU A 638 -11.16 29.48 9.90
N TRP A 639 -10.25 30.38 10.26
CA TRP A 639 -9.89 31.53 9.43
C TRP A 639 -9.00 31.11 8.26
N ILE A 640 -8.92 31.93 7.21
CA ILE A 640 -8.12 31.59 6.04
C ILE A 640 -6.64 31.39 6.38
N THR A 641 -6.07 32.22 7.25
CA THR A 641 -4.69 32.08 7.73
C THR A 641 -4.47 30.77 8.50
N GLU A 642 -5.47 30.32 9.26
CA GLU A 642 -5.45 29.02 9.96
C GLU A 642 -5.56 27.87 8.94
N ILE A 643 -6.33 28.04 7.86
CA ILE A 643 -6.42 27.04 6.77
C ILE A 643 -5.09 26.99 5.99
N GLU A 644 -4.44 28.12 5.73
CA GLU A 644 -3.11 28.18 5.12
C GLU A 644 -2.12 27.37 5.96
N LYS A 645 -2.04 27.66 7.26
CA LYS A 645 -1.19 26.93 8.21
C LYS A 645 -1.54 25.44 8.29
N LEU A 646 -2.84 25.09 8.25
CA LEU A 646 -3.30 23.70 8.22
C LEU A 646 -2.80 22.93 6.99
N PHE A 647 -2.61 23.61 5.86
CA PHE A 647 -2.04 23.02 4.64
C PHE A 647 -0.52 23.14 4.57
N GLY A 648 0.11 23.76 5.57
CA GLY A 648 1.55 24.01 5.59
C GLY A 648 1.98 25.13 4.63
N LEU A 649 1.07 26.02 4.24
CA LEU A 649 1.39 27.19 3.45
C LEU A 649 1.93 28.32 4.35
N PRO A 650 2.76 29.23 3.80
CA PRO A 650 3.12 30.46 4.51
C PRO A 650 1.89 31.26 4.94
N SER A 651 1.99 31.97 6.06
CA SER A 651 0.90 32.85 6.51
C SER A 651 0.64 33.94 5.48
N HIS A 652 -0.63 34.19 5.17
CA HIS A 652 -1.08 35.15 4.15
C HIS A 652 -0.72 34.79 2.71
N TYR A 653 -0.32 33.54 2.44
CA TYR A 653 0.09 33.13 1.09
C TYR A 653 -0.97 33.37 0.01
N THR A 654 -2.26 33.20 0.33
CA THR A 654 -3.36 33.44 -0.62
C THR A 654 -3.97 34.84 -0.50
N ASP A 655 -3.38 35.74 0.29
CA ASP A 655 -3.87 37.09 0.53
C ASP A 655 -3.45 38.06 -0.58
N VAL A 656 -3.89 37.78 -1.80
CA VAL A 656 -3.48 38.50 -3.00
C VAL A 656 -4.66 39.14 -3.71
N GLY A 657 -4.45 40.33 -4.28
CA GLY A 657 -5.40 41.00 -5.17
C GLY A 657 -6.83 41.16 -4.62
N GLY A 658 -7.00 41.24 -3.31
CA GLY A 658 -8.32 41.36 -2.67
C GLY A 658 -9.21 40.12 -2.86
N LEU A 659 -8.63 38.93 -3.04
CA LEU A 659 -9.41 37.70 -3.19
C LEU A 659 -10.31 37.46 -1.97
N PRO A 660 -11.63 37.27 -2.16
CA PRO A 660 -12.55 37.01 -1.06
C PRO A 660 -12.23 35.67 -0.39
N PRO A 661 -12.55 35.51 0.92
CA PRO A 661 -12.25 34.30 1.68
C PRO A 661 -12.71 32.99 1.01
N ALA A 662 -13.87 32.97 0.38
CA ALA A 662 -14.38 31.79 -0.30
C ALA A 662 -13.50 31.34 -1.49
N LYS A 663 -12.92 32.27 -2.25
CA LYS A 663 -12.01 31.98 -3.35
C LYS A 663 -10.65 31.49 -2.83
N ARG A 664 -10.14 32.12 -1.78
CA ARG A 664 -8.93 31.66 -1.07
C ARG A 664 -9.10 30.24 -0.55
N GLN A 665 -10.21 29.93 0.12
CA GLN A 665 -10.53 28.57 0.57
C GLN A 665 -10.60 27.58 -0.60
N LYS A 666 -11.23 27.96 -1.72
CA LYS A 666 -11.31 27.12 -2.92
C LYS A 666 -9.91 26.73 -3.41
N LEU A 667 -9.03 27.70 -3.57
CA LEU A 667 -7.65 27.48 -4.02
C LEU A 667 -6.87 26.55 -3.05
N ILE A 668 -6.91 26.84 -1.75
CA ILE A 668 -6.22 26.01 -0.75
C ILE A 668 -6.79 24.59 -0.71
N GLY A 669 -8.12 24.46 -0.78
CA GLY A 669 -8.79 23.16 -0.77
C GLY A 669 -8.41 22.25 -1.93
N GLN A 670 -8.05 22.84 -3.09
CA GLN A 670 -7.55 22.13 -4.27
C GLN A 670 -6.06 21.78 -4.17
N GLY A 671 -5.25 22.58 -3.47
CA GLY A 671 -3.81 22.37 -3.31
C GLY A 671 -3.43 21.12 -2.52
N TRP A 672 -2.15 20.76 -2.57
CA TRP A 672 -1.59 19.70 -1.75
C TRP A 672 -1.37 20.17 -0.30
N THR A 673 -1.22 19.21 0.62
CA THR A 673 -0.69 19.51 1.96
C THR A 673 0.83 19.57 1.84
N VAL A 674 1.44 20.75 2.02
CA VAL A 674 2.89 20.99 1.84
C VAL A 674 3.72 19.97 2.61
N SER A 675 3.38 19.73 3.88
CA SER A 675 4.14 18.82 4.75
C SER A 675 4.16 17.37 4.25
N VAL A 676 3.10 16.91 3.56
CA VAL A 676 3.07 15.57 2.94
C VAL A 676 4.00 15.52 1.73
N VAL A 677 3.92 16.53 0.87
CA VAL A 677 4.74 16.62 -0.35
C VAL A 677 6.22 16.76 0.02
N LYS A 678 6.53 17.61 1.00
CA LYS A 678 7.87 17.77 1.60
C LYS A 678 8.41 16.44 2.11
N HIS A 679 7.58 15.64 2.78
CA HIS A 679 7.99 14.32 3.25
C HIS A 679 8.30 13.37 2.10
N ILE A 680 7.44 13.32 1.06
CA ILE A 680 7.65 12.47 -0.11
C ILE A 680 8.93 12.87 -0.86
N LEU A 681 9.14 14.18 -1.09
CA LEU A 681 10.26 14.69 -1.89
C LEU A 681 11.59 14.82 -1.13
N ARG A 682 11.60 14.64 0.20
CA ARG A 682 12.79 14.75 1.05
C ARG A 682 14.03 14.01 0.53
N PRO A 683 13.93 12.77 0.00
CA PRO A 683 15.09 12.05 -0.51
C PRO A 683 15.85 12.77 -1.63
N LEU A 684 15.19 13.69 -2.35
CA LEU A 684 15.82 14.45 -3.43
C LEU A 684 16.90 15.43 -2.94
N GLN A 685 16.88 15.84 -1.65
CA GLN A 685 17.93 16.68 -1.05
C GLN A 685 19.32 16.03 -1.11
N GLN A 686 19.38 14.70 -1.19
CA GLN A 686 20.65 13.99 -1.29
C GLN A 686 21.17 13.90 -2.72
N LEU A 687 20.30 14.13 -3.72
CA LEU A 687 20.60 13.94 -5.14
C LEU A 687 20.85 15.25 -5.88
N PHE A 688 20.23 16.34 -5.43
CA PHE A 688 20.32 17.66 -6.06
C PHE A 688 21.04 18.67 -5.16
N GLU A 689 21.52 19.74 -5.78
CA GLU A 689 22.20 20.84 -5.10
C GLU A 689 21.27 21.48 -4.05
N ARG A 690 21.84 21.95 -2.95
CA ARG A 690 21.12 22.65 -1.90
C ARG A 690 21.37 24.14 -1.98
N THR A 691 20.37 24.94 -1.66
CA THR A 691 20.57 26.38 -1.42
C THR A 691 21.39 26.53 -0.13
N ASN A 692 22.54 27.22 -0.19
CA ASN A 692 23.30 27.59 1.01
C ASN A 692 22.36 28.36 1.97
N ALA A 693 22.20 27.86 3.19
CA ALA A 693 21.45 28.53 4.24
C ALA A 693 22.31 29.63 4.89
#